data_AF-A0A6A5K933-F1
#
_entry.id   AF-A0A6A5K933-F1
#
_cell.length_a   1.000
_cell.length_b   1.000
_cell.length_c   1.000
_cell.angle_alpha   90.00
_cell.angle_beta   90.00
_cell.angle_gamma   90.00
#
_symmetry.space_group_name_H-M   'P 1'
#
loop_
_entity.id
_entity.type
_entity.pdbx_description
1 polymer ?
#
loop_
_entity_poly.entity_id
_entity_poly.type
_entity_poly.pdbx_seq_one_letter_code
_entity_poly.pdbx_strand_id
1 'polypeptide(L)'
;MDTGILSIIMNLLPWQFSGLDILATTMFIFNFLLFTIFTLLSLFRLAKHTRYIHTQTLTAEEELSFLGAPAIAYLTLVAQVVLTCSPAWGYDFSILAYVLWWIGLVWTVPLCSFQVIILAKRNITLDRTLSPAILLPLISVMTLGTTGGLVANYSVALSARMAVPVIVVGYLCIGYALFLSLLYYSYLMHKLLAVGLPPPAKIPSLVITVGPVGQFATAIQVLSTAADSRGMFAAYDRGVWLQAGAASSVFAAATLIALLALGFGFLWISVSWYVVVEALVNRQLPFSLAWWSLIFPMGVFTTALLNLSISLDSSAFRGLTAALLVFMLIIYFVNWAGTVYRLYTKQALGVPQQRHDEDEQARRKKDRYDSGDVAMQNLDNRSYPSTTVTSPEEIGNAKHGAYTYLNTPVSTFDEEEGSHHPKHHHHHVKRFDHHEARRRLFKTGLVKLLITLFFSAAMCVTLKSWEGFRRPIVLNKTDVRIFNSLTIGLSLCLGLNILASLKHYASVFRWSFLTRYYVSLEVFDLILHLSSLAKITKLMVISLPGIRRRTWLRRFRWFKDVRDDGTKWMWLACLLWLAINIGSQILVALLSLFWPMSNSDFPLLDYGNVTLADLNVWYVDTNPPDIETNPHRLINETSLEAAWVFGMEAIAYPQFDVADIQDDLSGLAGTPLYKAAGEYVYRFFNRNPKHQFTNYLASSRNVSATATCTALEVRGDGIVVDEGQAYEDFGNMFLEARPPGTQEWVKYDITEQAAGSVTWMASVQSFCGPRCTNFTVMQYGFSDRVANTSLFLCNSTLSTVTRAHAKNDITTHTDEDRAAVYGTDGFARIAAGAIGWTGIPWNSWMDRQTRSYSQGSQWSPAHQVTKEEVADMLMRFTIGAVAAFDDHGIRYNIGRQTVVPSQGQQLDVDWSYIFSILGGICGIQFFALCLLVLFANRTIVRDDSYFSMAMLLMPVVDRIGAAGGTNMSGDEIKDDAKLRWKKIRYDYWEGKDGQPNKVGIFFEGKDQRESRRSWAAGSYS
;
A
#
# COMPACT_ATOMS: atom_id res chain seq x y z
N MET A 1 -21.56 9.32 -18.95
CA MET A 1 -20.89 8.96 -17.68
C MET A 1 -21.58 7.78 -17.02
N ASP A 2 -22.83 7.91 -16.55
CA ASP A 2 -23.56 6.82 -15.89
C ASP A 2 -23.74 5.57 -16.77
N THR A 3 -24.12 5.76 -18.04
CA THR A 3 -24.16 4.68 -19.03
C THR A 3 -22.80 3.97 -19.16
N GLY A 4 -21.71 4.74 -19.11
CA GLY A 4 -20.35 4.21 -19.24
C GLY A 4 -19.93 3.35 -18.04
N ILE A 5 -20.21 3.77 -16.80
CA ILE A 5 -19.83 2.97 -15.62
C ILE A 5 -20.64 1.68 -15.51
N LEU A 6 -21.92 1.69 -15.86
CA LEU A 6 -22.75 0.47 -15.90
C LEU A 6 -22.19 -0.53 -16.91
N SER A 7 -21.82 -0.03 -18.09
CA SER A 7 -21.17 -0.78 -19.16
C SER A 7 -19.83 -1.40 -18.70
N ILE A 8 -19.01 -0.65 -17.95
CA ILE A 8 -17.75 -1.14 -17.36
C ILE A 8 -18.01 -2.25 -16.32
N ILE A 9 -18.96 -2.06 -15.40
CA ILE A 9 -19.24 -3.05 -14.34
C ILE A 9 -19.74 -4.36 -14.95
N MET A 10 -20.57 -4.30 -15.98
CA MET A 10 -21.06 -5.51 -16.67
C MET A 10 -19.93 -6.30 -17.34
N ASN A 11 -18.95 -5.62 -17.96
CA ASN A 11 -17.76 -6.27 -18.53
C ASN A 11 -16.85 -6.90 -17.47
N LEU A 12 -16.78 -6.32 -16.26
CA LEU A 12 -15.88 -6.77 -15.20
C LEU A 12 -16.51 -7.80 -14.25
N LEU A 13 -17.82 -8.04 -14.33
CA LEU A 13 -18.53 -8.92 -13.40
C LEU A 13 -17.98 -10.36 -13.47
N PRO A 14 -17.73 -11.05 -12.35
CA PRO A 14 -17.24 -12.43 -12.37
C PRO A 14 -18.24 -13.43 -12.98
N TRP A 15 -19.54 -13.19 -12.83
CA TRP A 15 -20.60 -14.04 -13.39
C TRP A 15 -20.99 -13.56 -14.78
N GLN A 16 -20.23 -14.03 -15.78
CA GLN A 16 -20.50 -13.72 -17.18
C GLN A 16 -21.51 -14.70 -17.80
N PHE A 17 -22.39 -14.18 -18.64
CA PHE A 17 -23.24 -14.93 -19.55
C PHE A 17 -23.40 -14.13 -20.84
N SER A 18 -23.67 -14.80 -21.97
CA SER A 18 -23.61 -14.16 -23.30
C SER A 18 -24.50 -12.91 -23.45
N GLY A 19 -25.61 -12.83 -22.72
CA GLY A 19 -26.49 -11.65 -22.71
C GLY A 19 -25.88 -10.42 -22.01
N LEU A 20 -24.97 -10.62 -21.05
CA LEU A 20 -24.33 -9.54 -20.31
C LEU A 20 -23.33 -8.77 -21.18
N ASP A 21 -22.53 -9.48 -21.98
CA ASP A 21 -21.59 -8.88 -22.95
C ASP A 21 -22.32 -8.04 -24.01
N ILE A 22 -23.45 -8.55 -24.51
CA ILE A 22 -24.29 -7.83 -25.47
C ILE A 22 -24.85 -6.55 -24.84
N LEU A 23 -25.32 -6.63 -23.60
CA LEU A 23 -25.86 -5.48 -22.87
C LEU A 23 -24.76 -4.44 -22.57
N ALA A 24 -23.57 -4.89 -22.17
CA ALA A 24 -22.41 -4.04 -21.96
C ALA A 24 -22.03 -3.30 -23.25
N THR A 25 -21.92 -4.02 -24.37
CA THR A 25 -21.62 -3.44 -25.69
C THR A 25 -22.69 -2.45 -26.15
N THR A 26 -23.97 -2.78 -25.94
CA THR A 26 -25.09 -1.89 -26.27
C THR A 26 -25.02 -0.58 -25.49
N MET A 27 -24.76 -0.65 -24.19
CA MET A 27 -24.55 0.54 -23.36
C MET A 27 -23.31 1.34 -23.77
N PHE A 28 -22.23 0.68 -24.22
CA PHE A 28 -21.05 1.35 -24.72
C PHE A 28 -21.35 2.19 -25.97
N ILE A 29 -22.01 1.59 -26.97
CA ILE A 29 -22.43 2.29 -28.20
C ILE A 29 -23.35 3.45 -27.85
N PHE A 30 -24.32 3.23 -26.95
CA PHE A 30 -25.23 4.28 -26.52
C PHE A 30 -24.51 5.42 -25.78
N ASN A 31 -23.53 5.12 -24.92
CA ASN A 31 -22.70 6.12 -24.26
C ASN A 31 -21.88 6.92 -25.28
N PHE A 32 -21.33 6.28 -26.32
CA PHE A 32 -20.60 6.95 -27.39
C PHE A 32 -21.49 7.91 -28.18
N LEU A 33 -22.71 7.49 -28.52
CA LEU A 33 -23.70 8.35 -29.19
C LEU A 33 -24.08 9.56 -28.33
N LEU A 34 -24.41 9.35 -27.06
CA LEU A 34 -24.73 10.44 -26.13
C LEU A 34 -23.57 11.41 -25.94
N PHE A 35 -22.36 10.90 -25.79
CA PHE A 35 -21.16 11.71 -25.64
C PHE A 35 -20.92 12.57 -26.88
N THR A 36 -21.07 11.99 -28.08
CA THR A 36 -20.92 12.71 -29.35
C THR A 36 -21.96 13.81 -29.49
N ILE A 37 -23.24 13.50 -29.24
CA ILE A 37 -24.35 14.48 -29.31
C ILE A 37 -24.12 15.64 -28.33
N PHE A 38 -23.83 15.35 -27.06
CA PHE A 38 -23.64 16.41 -26.06
C PHE A 38 -22.35 17.19 -26.26
N THR A 39 -21.30 16.57 -26.82
CA THR A 39 -20.07 17.28 -27.20
C THR A 39 -20.34 18.24 -28.34
N LEU A 40 -21.04 17.82 -29.39
CA LEU A 40 -21.44 18.70 -30.50
C LEU A 40 -22.33 19.85 -30.03
N LEU A 41 -23.31 19.58 -29.16
CA LEU A 41 -24.14 20.63 -28.56
C LEU A 41 -23.33 21.60 -27.70
N SER A 42 -22.36 21.10 -26.94
CA SER A 42 -21.49 21.94 -26.10
C SER A 42 -20.55 22.79 -26.94
N LEU A 43 -19.98 22.26 -28.02
CA LEU A 43 -19.17 23.00 -28.99
C LEU A 43 -20.00 24.07 -29.70
N PHE A 44 -21.24 23.74 -30.11
CA PHE A 44 -22.16 24.71 -30.68
C PHE A 44 -22.50 25.84 -29.70
N ARG A 45 -22.77 25.49 -28.43
CA ARG A 45 -23.00 26.46 -27.35
C ARG A 45 -21.79 27.36 -27.16
N LEU A 46 -20.57 26.80 -27.17
CA LEU A 46 -19.30 27.52 -27.04
C LEU A 46 -19.03 28.46 -28.21
N ALA A 47 -19.31 28.03 -29.44
CA ALA A 47 -19.14 28.85 -30.64
C ALA A 47 -20.13 30.01 -30.69
N LYS A 48 -21.39 29.79 -30.30
CA LYS A 48 -22.45 30.81 -30.39
C LYS A 48 -22.44 31.80 -29.21
N HIS A 49 -22.09 31.35 -28.01
CA HIS A 49 -22.20 32.12 -26.77
C HIS A 49 -20.87 32.22 -26.00
N THR A 50 -19.75 32.37 -26.71
CA THR A 50 -18.39 32.32 -26.13
C THR A 50 -18.19 33.28 -24.97
N ARG A 51 -18.59 34.55 -25.12
CA ARG A 51 -18.44 35.57 -24.04
C ARG A 51 -19.27 35.22 -22.82
N TYR A 52 -20.51 34.77 -23.02
CA TYR A 52 -21.41 34.39 -21.93
C TYR A 52 -20.88 33.18 -21.18
N ILE A 53 -20.43 32.13 -21.88
CA ILE A 53 -19.85 30.94 -21.25
C ILE A 53 -18.56 31.26 -20.52
N HIS A 54 -17.68 32.08 -21.12
CA HIS A 54 -16.45 32.50 -20.45
C HIS A 54 -16.76 33.22 -19.13
N THR A 55 -17.69 34.16 -19.15
CA THR A 55 -18.14 34.84 -17.92
C THR A 55 -18.73 33.85 -16.93
N GLN A 56 -19.70 33.02 -17.34
CA GLN A 56 -20.35 32.07 -16.43
C GLN A 56 -19.40 31.02 -15.87
N THR A 57 -18.45 30.49 -16.65
CA THR A 57 -17.43 29.55 -16.17
C THR A 57 -16.55 30.21 -15.09
N LEU A 58 -16.25 31.50 -15.25
CA LEU A 58 -15.45 32.27 -14.30
C LEU A 58 -16.25 32.84 -13.13
N THR A 59 -17.59 32.90 -13.18
CA THR A 59 -18.45 33.49 -12.14
C THR A 59 -19.38 32.50 -11.43
N ALA A 60 -19.85 31.43 -12.08
CA ALA A 60 -20.73 30.41 -11.51
C ALA A 60 -19.91 29.19 -11.02
N GLU A 61 -20.02 28.89 -9.72
CA GLU A 61 -19.29 27.78 -9.08
C GLU A 61 -19.75 26.41 -9.58
N GLU A 62 -21.06 26.30 -9.82
CA GLU A 62 -21.69 25.06 -10.26
C GLU A 62 -21.25 24.71 -11.69
N GLU A 63 -21.29 25.67 -12.63
CA GLU A 63 -20.84 25.44 -14.01
C GLU A 63 -19.35 25.06 -14.08
N LEU A 64 -18.50 25.74 -13.29
CA LEU A 64 -17.08 25.40 -13.19
C LEU A 64 -16.86 23.96 -12.69
N SER A 65 -17.65 23.53 -11.71
CA SER A 65 -17.53 22.19 -11.12
C SER A 65 -18.00 21.09 -12.08
N PHE A 66 -19.05 21.35 -12.86
CA PHE A 66 -19.58 20.40 -13.85
C PHE A 66 -18.68 20.19 -15.07
N LEU A 67 -17.63 21.01 -15.26
CA LEU A 67 -16.62 20.75 -16.30
C LEU A 67 -15.88 19.42 -16.13
N GLY A 68 -15.87 18.85 -14.92
CA GLY A 68 -15.32 17.51 -14.70
C GLY A 68 -16.12 16.39 -15.35
N ALA A 69 -17.45 16.55 -15.50
CA ALA A 69 -18.34 15.51 -16.02
C ALA A 69 -18.02 15.03 -17.46
N PRO A 70 -17.79 15.92 -18.46
CA PRO A 70 -17.40 15.47 -19.80
C PRO A 70 -16.05 14.74 -19.79
N ALA A 71 -15.10 15.14 -18.94
CA ALA A 71 -13.82 14.46 -18.84
C ALA A 71 -13.95 13.05 -18.24
N ILE A 72 -14.81 12.88 -17.23
CA ILE A 72 -15.15 11.54 -16.70
C ILE A 72 -15.82 10.69 -17.80
N ALA A 73 -16.80 11.26 -18.51
CA ALA A 73 -17.49 10.54 -19.60
C ALA A 73 -16.52 10.08 -20.71
N TYR A 74 -15.59 10.95 -21.11
CA TYR A 74 -14.51 10.61 -22.03
C TYR A 74 -13.69 9.43 -21.52
N LEU A 75 -13.23 9.47 -20.27
CA LEU A 75 -12.44 8.38 -19.70
C LEU A 75 -13.24 7.07 -19.61
N THR A 76 -14.54 7.12 -19.30
CA THR A 76 -15.37 5.89 -19.36
C THR A 76 -15.46 5.29 -20.76
N LEU A 77 -15.37 6.10 -21.83
CA LEU A 77 -15.26 5.58 -23.19
C LEU A 77 -13.91 4.94 -23.44
N VAL A 78 -12.81 5.57 -22.98
CA VAL A 78 -11.47 4.98 -23.08
C VAL A 78 -11.42 3.62 -22.39
N ALA A 79 -11.99 3.50 -21.18
CA ALA A 79 -12.11 2.22 -20.48
C ALA A 79 -12.89 1.17 -21.29
N GLN A 80 -13.97 1.55 -21.97
CA GLN A 80 -14.74 0.62 -22.80
C GLN A 80 -14.04 0.25 -24.11
N VAL A 81 -13.24 1.15 -24.70
CA VAL A 81 -12.35 0.77 -25.80
C VAL A 81 -11.37 -0.31 -25.35
N VAL A 82 -10.83 -0.20 -24.14
CA VAL A 82 -9.94 -1.22 -23.56
C VAL A 82 -10.69 -2.53 -23.30
N LEU A 83 -11.89 -2.50 -22.70
CA LEU A 83 -12.60 -3.71 -22.27
C LEU A 83 -13.34 -4.42 -23.41
N THR A 84 -13.76 -3.71 -24.46
CA THR A 84 -14.57 -4.27 -25.55
C THR A 84 -13.82 -4.28 -26.87
N CYS A 85 -13.19 -3.17 -27.27
CA CYS A 85 -12.58 -3.06 -28.60
C CYS A 85 -11.20 -3.72 -28.69
N SER A 86 -10.35 -3.57 -27.68
CA SER A 86 -8.99 -4.14 -27.69
C SER A 86 -9.00 -5.68 -27.74
N PRO A 87 -9.83 -6.40 -26.93
CA PRO A 87 -9.99 -7.84 -27.07
C PRO A 87 -10.61 -8.28 -28.41
N ALA A 88 -11.56 -7.52 -28.95
CA ALA A 88 -12.27 -7.88 -30.18
C ALA A 88 -11.48 -7.62 -31.46
N TRP A 89 -10.67 -6.55 -31.49
CA TRP A 89 -10.01 -6.04 -32.69
C TRP A 89 -8.49 -5.92 -32.57
N GLY A 90 -7.91 -6.33 -31.43
CA GLY A 90 -6.47 -6.51 -31.25
C GLY A 90 -5.66 -5.25 -30.89
N TYR A 91 -4.37 -5.31 -31.20
CA TYR A 91 -3.34 -4.37 -30.71
C TYR A 91 -3.55 -2.91 -31.16
N ASP A 92 -4.09 -2.66 -32.35
CA ASP A 92 -4.31 -1.30 -32.84
C ASP A 92 -5.27 -0.52 -31.93
N PHE A 93 -6.30 -1.19 -31.41
CA PHE A 93 -7.23 -0.61 -30.45
C PHE A 93 -6.62 -0.48 -29.05
N SER A 94 -5.63 -1.31 -28.68
CA SER A 94 -4.81 -1.11 -27.48
C SER A 94 -4.01 0.19 -27.56
N ILE A 95 -3.40 0.47 -28.71
CA ILE A 95 -2.65 1.72 -28.95
C ILE A 95 -3.58 2.93 -29.00
N LEU A 96 -4.75 2.79 -29.64
CA LEU A 96 -5.77 3.85 -29.62
C LEU A 96 -6.16 4.20 -28.17
N ALA A 97 -6.47 3.20 -27.35
CA ALA A 97 -6.80 3.42 -25.94
C ALA A 97 -5.65 4.07 -25.16
N TYR A 98 -4.41 3.64 -25.39
CA TYR A 98 -3.21 4.23 -24.80
C TYR A 98 -3.06 5.72 -25.15
N VAL A 99 -3.25 6.10 -26.43
CA VAL A 99 -3.18 7.50 -26.88
C VAL A 99 -4.32 8.33 -26.28
N LEU A 100 -5.55 7.81 -26.32
CA LEU A 100 -6.71 8.48 -25.71
C LEU A 100 -6.52 8.69 -24.20
N TRP A 101 -5.86 7.76 -23.51
CA TRP A 101 -5.55 7.91 -22.10
C TRP A 101 -4.60 9.10 -21.84
N TRP A 102 -3.55 9.29 -22.63
CA TRP A 102 -2.66 10.46 -22.52
C TRP A 102 -3.36 11.78 -22.83
N ILE A 103 -4.29 11.79 -23.79
CA ILE A 103 -5.15 12.97 -24.03
C ILE A 103 -6.00 13.25 -22.79
N GLY A 104 -6.53 12.21 -22.14
CA GLY A 104 -7.24 12.30 -20.87
C GLY A 104 -6.41 12.93 -19.75
N LEU A 105 -5.12 12.63 -19.66
CA LEU A 105 -4.19 13.24 -18.71
C LEU A 105 -4.07 14.76 -18.94
N VAL A 106 -3.81 15.16 -20.19
CA VAL A 106 -3.66 16.57 -20.59
C VAL A 106 -4.97 17.35 -20.40
N TRP A 107 -6.12 16.69 -20.42
CA TRP A 107 -7.41 17.32 -20.14
C TRP A 107 -7.69 17.44 -18.64
N THR A 108 -7.67 16.32 -17.90
CA THR A 108 -8.19 16.26 -16.53
C THR A 108 -7.33 17.01 -15.51
N VAL A 109 -6.00 16.88 -15.57
CA VAL A 109 -5.10 17.49 -14.58
C VAL A 109 -5.11 19.02 -14.66
N PRO A 110 -4.99 19.64 -15.86
CA PRO A 110 -5.14 21.09 -15.97
C PRO A 110 -6.54 21.58 -15.60
N LEU A 111 -7.60 20.84 -15.95
CA LEU A 111 -8.98 21.19 -15.59
C LEU A 111 -9.18 21.25 -14.07
N CYS A 112 -8.69 20.24 -13.35
CA CYS A 112 -8.75 20.21 -11.88
C CYS A 112 -7.90 21.34 -11.26
N SER A 113 -6.69 21.55 -11.76
CA SER A 113 -5.81 22.62 -11.28
C SER A 113 -6.40 24.01 -11.53
N PHE A 114 -7.01 24.21 -12.70
CA PHE A 114 -7.71 25.43 -13.07
C PHE A 114 -8.87 25.72 -12.13
N GLN A 115 -9.72 24.72 -11.81
CA GLN A 115 -10.81 24.89 -10.84
C GLN A 115 -10.29 25.39 -9.49
N VAL A 116 -9.24 24.75 -8.94
CA VAL A 116 -8.65 25.14 -7.66
C VAL A 116 -8.15 26.59 -7.69
N ILE A 117 -7.45 26.99 -8.75
CA ILE A 117 -6.91 28.35 -8.90
C ILE A 117 -8.04 29.38 -8.99
N ILE A 118 -9.09 29.10 -9.75
CA ILE A 118 -10.23 30.01 -9.89
C ILE A 118 -11.00 30.14 -8.57
N LEU A 119 -11.24 29.04 -7.86
CA LEU A 119 -11.87 29.08 -6.54
C LEU A 119 -11.01 29.85 -5.52
N ALA A 120 -9.69 29.67 -5.52
CA ALA A 120 -8.77 30.36 -4.62
C ALA A 120 -8.69 31.89 -4.87
N LYS A 121 -8.93 32.34 -6.11
CA LYS A 121 -8.95 33.76 -6.46
C LYS A 121 -10.26 34.46 -6.05
N ARG A 122 -11.29 33.71 -5.66
CA ARG A 122 -12.59 34.29 -5.28
C ARG A 122 -12.64 34.61 -3.79
N ASN A 123 -13.31 35.72 -3.46
CA ASN A 123 -13.72 36.03 -2.09
C ASN A 123 -14.95 35.17 -1.76
N ILE A 124 -14.73 33.91 -1.37
CA ILE A 124 -15.78 33.02 -0.87
C ILE A 124 -16.11 33.44 0.57
N THR A 125 -16.80 34.57 0.74
CA THR A 125 -17.18 35.10 2.06
C THR A 125 -18.61 34.74 2.47
N LEU A 126 -19.35 33.99 1.65
CA LEU A 126 -20.71 33.50 1.97
C LEU A 126 -20.83 31.99 1.68
N ASP A 127 -20.59 31.16 2.70
CA ASP A 127 -20.52 29.69 2.69
C ASP A 127 -21.80 28.91 2.30
N ARG A 128 -22.86 29.57 1.81
CA ARG A 128 -24.17 28.92 1.65
C ARG A 128 -24.38 28.16 0.33
N THR A 129 -23.62 28.44 -0.74
CA THR A 129 -23.99 28.02 -2.11
C THR A 129 -23.20 26.85 -2.72
N LEU A 130 -22.07 26.43 -2.13
CA LEU A 130 -21.20 25.41 -2.74
C LEU A 130 -21.81 23.99 -2.79
N SER A 131 -21.97 23.45 -4.00
CA SER A 131 -22.57 22.12 -4.26
C SER A 131 -21.56 20.97 -4.09
N PRO A 132 -21.99 19.75 -3.69
CA PRO A 132 -21.13 18.55 -3.73
C PRO A 132 -20.50 18.28 -5.10
N ALA A 133 -21.07 18.84 -6.17
CA ALA A 133 -20.51 18.83 -7.52
C ALA A 133 -19.06 19.34 -7.61
N ILE A 134 -18.59 20.13 -6.63
CA ILE A 134 -17.19 20.59 -6.55
C ILE A 134 -16.17 19.44 -6.64
N LEU A 135 -16.57 18.22 -6.26
CA LEU A 135 -15.74 17.01 -6.32
C LEU A 135 -15.54 16.44 -7.74
N LEU A 136 -16.36 16.82 -8.72
CA LEU A 136 -16.34 16.19 -10.06
C LEU A 136 -14.99 16.28 -10.79
N PRO A 137 -14.26 17.41 -10.79
CA PRO A 137 -12.94 17.45 -11.42
C PRO A 137 -11.91 16.55 -10.74
N LEU A 138 -11.98 16.41 -9.41
CA LEU A 138 -11.12 15.47 -8.68
C LEU A 138 -11.43 14.02 -9.06
N ILE A 139 -12.72 13.69 -9.14
CA ILE A 139 -13.20 12.39 -9.61
C ILE A 139 -12.68 12.11 -11.03
N SER A 140 -12.60 13.12 -11.91
CA SER A 140 -12.05 12.95 -13.27
C SER A 140 -10.58 12.53 -13.28
N VAL A 141 -9.75 13.13 -12.41
CA VAL A 141 -8.33 12.76 -12.28
C VAL A 141 -8.17 11.38 -11.64
N MET A 142 -9.03 10.98 -10.69
CA MET A 142 -9.02 9.62 -10.16
C MET A 142 -9.49 8.59 -11.19
N THR A 143 -10.49 8.96 -11.99
CA THR A 143 -10.98 8.12 -13.10
C THR A 143 -9.84 7.87 -14.09
N LEU A 144 -8.97 8.85 -14.33
CA LEU A 144 -7.77 8.66 -15.17
C LEU A 144 -6.83 7.59 -14.59
N GLY A 145 -6.67 7.56 -13.26
CA GLY A 145 -5.91 6.50 -12.59
C GLY A 145 -6.55 5.12 -12.78
N THR A 146 -7.87 5.02 -12.59
CA THR A 146 -8.64 3.79 -12.84
C THR A 146 -8.49 3.33 -14.29
N THR A 147 -8.70 4.20 -15.26
CA THR A 147 -8.60 3.84 -16.67
C THR A 147 -7.18 3.51 -17.08
N GLY A 148 -6.17 4.14 -16.46
CA GLY A 148 -4.76 3.79 -16.67
C GLY A 148 -4.45 2.38 -16.19
N GLY A 149 -4.98 1.99 -15.03
CA GLY A 149 -4.94 0.61 -14.56
C GLY A 149 -5.65 -0.34 -15.52
N LEU A 150 -6.83 0.02 -16.04
CA LEU A 150 -7.52 -0.81 -17.03
C LEU A 150 -6.71 -0.96 -18.32
N VAL A 151 -6.13 0.12 -18.87
CA VAL A 151 -5.24 0.08 -20.05
C VAL A 151 -4.06 -0.86 -19.81
N ALA A 152 -3.45 -0.81 -18.62
CA ALA A 152 -2.31 -1.66 -18.28
C ALA A 152 -2.70 -3.13 -18.05
N ASN A 153 -3.93 -3.40 -17.59
CA ASN A 153 -4.40 -4.76 -17.36
C ASN A 153 -4.97 -5.42 -18.62
N TYR A 154 -5.90 -4.77 -19.31
CA TYR A 154 -6.79 -5.45 -20.25
C TYR A 154 -6.44 -5.22 -21.73
N SER A 155 -5.51 -4.32 -22.05
CA SER A 155 -5.05 -4.10 -23.42
C SER A 155 -4.26 -5.31 -23.95
N VAL A 156 -4.63 -5.79 -25.13
CA VAL A 156 -3.94 -6.87 -25.84
C VAL A 156 -2.53 -6.43 -26.26
N ALA A 157 -1.52 -7.25 -25.96
CA ALA A 157 -0.12 -7.10 -26.37
C ALA A 157 0.58 -5.76 -26.01
N LEU A 158 0.12 -5.06 -24.96
CA LEU A 158 0.77 -3.84 -24.49
C LEU A 158 2.09 -4.17 -23.76
N SER A 159 3.22 -3.61 -24.21
CA SER A 159 4.52 -3.88 -23.59
C SER A 159 4.70 -3.22 -22.21
N ALA A 160 5.51 -3.82 -21.35
CA ALA A 160 5.86 -3.26 -20.03
C ALA A 160 6.45 -1.84 -20.11
N ARG A 161 7.20 -1.54 -21.18
CA ARG A 161 7.77 -0.21 -21.43
C ARG A 161 6.72 0.89 -21.64
N MET A 162 5.54 0.53 -22.15
CA MET A 162 4.42 1.46 -22.32
C MET A 162 3.50 1.48 -21.10
N ALA A 163 3.25 0.32 -20.48
CA ALA A 163 2.32 0.23 -19.36
C ALA A 163 2.89 0.80 -18.04
N VAL A 164 4.17 0.59 -17.74
CA VAL A 164 4.76 1.07 -16.48
C VAL A 164 4.68 2.59 -16.31
N PRO A 165 4.96 3.43 -17.33
CA PRO A 165 4.69 4.87 -17.25
C PRO A 165 3.23 5.22 -16.95
N VAL A 166 2.27 4.49 -17.54
CA VAL A 166 0.83 4.65 -17.26
C VAL A 166 0.54 4.32 -15.79
N ILE A 167 1.14 3.25 -15.26
CA ILE A 167 0.98 2.87 -13.85
C ILE A 167 1.54 3.95 -12.92
N VAL A 168 2.77 4.42 -13.16
CA VAL A 168 3.44 5.45 -12.34
C VAL A 168 2.65 6.77 -12.37
N VAL A 169 2.26 7.24 -13.56
CA VAL A 169 1.46 8.46 -13.70
C VAL A 169 0.07 8.27 -13.09
N GLY A 170 -0.52 7.07 -13.18
CA GLY A 170 -1.75 6.71 -12.49
C GLY A 170 -1.66 6.91 -10.98
N TYR A 171 -0.60 6.39 -10.34
CA TYR A 171 -0.35 6.59 -8.91
C TYR A 171 -0.17 8.07 -8.54
N LEU A 172 0.54 8.85 -9.36
CA LEU A 172 0.68 10.30 -9.15
C LEU A 172 -0.66 11.03 -9.24
N CYS A 173 -1.50 10.68 -10.21
CA CYS A 173 -2.82 11.30 -10.40
C CYS A 173 -3.78 11.01 -9.24
N ILE A 174 -3.82 9.75 -8.78
CA ILE A 174 -4.69 9.40 -7.64
C ILE A 174 -4.19 10.02 -6.33
N GLY A 175 -2.87 10.15 -6.14
CA GLY A 175 -2.29 10.87 -5.00
C GLY A 175 -2.68 12.35 -5.01
N TYR A 176 -2.51 13.02 -6.16
CA TYR A 176 -2.93 14.41 -6.36
C TYR A 176 -4.42 14.62 -6.01
N ALA A 177 -5.30 13.78 -6.53
CA ALA A 177 -6.74 13.94 -6.34
C ALA A 177 -7.20 13.52 -4.94
N LEU A 178 -6.60 12.50 -4.32
CA LEU A 178 -6.98 12.02 -2.99
C LEU A 178 -6.77 13.09 -1.93
N PHE A 179 -5.56 13.65 -1.85
CA PHE A 179 -5.25 14.63 -0.80
C PHE A 179 -6.10 15.88 -0.94
N LEU A 180 -6.36 16.34 -2.18
CA LEU A 180 -7.27 17.46 -2.41
C LEU A 180 -8.73 17.11 -2.06
N SER A 181 -9.17 15.86 -2.33
CA SER A 181 -10.50 15.39 -1.93
C SER A 181 -10.67 15.37 -0.43
N LEU A 182 -9.66 14.98 0.35
CA LEU A 182 -9.70 15.01 1.82
C LEU A 182 -9.91 16.43 2.37
N LEU A 183 -9.28 17.43 1.76
CA LEU A 183 -9.52 18.84 2.10
C LEU A 183 -10.96 19.26 1.78
N TYR A 184 -11.49 18.84 0.63
CA TYR A 184 -12.86 19.17 0.22
C TYR A 184 -13.90 18.44 1.07
N TYR A 185 -13.64 17.19 1.50
CA TYR A 185 -14.50 16.48 2.44
C TYR A 185 -14.59 17.17 3.80
N SER A 186 -13.46 17.66 4.32
CA SER A 186 -13.46 18.43 5.56
C SER A 186 -14.38 19.66 5.47
N TYR A 187 -14.30 20.38 4.34
CA TYR A 187 -15.19 21.51 4.06
C TYR A 187 -16.66 21.09 3.92
N LEU A 188 -16.95 20.06 3.13
CA LEU A 188 -18.32 19.56 2.92
C LEU A 188 -18.95 19.06 4.22
N MET A 189 -18.17 18.39 5.07
CA MET A 189 -18.62 17.95 6.39
C MET A 189 -18.91 19.14 7.30
N HIS A 190 -18.01 20.14 7.35
CA HIS A 190 -18.27 21.37 8.10
C HIS A 190 -19.55 22.07 7.62
N LYS A 191 -19.73 22.19 6.30
CA LYS A 191 -20.94 22.78 5.71
C LYS A 191 -22.20 22.00 6.10
N LEU A 192 -22.16 20.68 5.99
CA LEU A 192 -23.30 19.83 6.34
C LEU A 192 -23.72 20.02 7.80
N LEU A 193 -22.75 20.14 8.72
CA LEU A 193 -22.99 20.34 10.15
C LEU A 193 -23.39 21.78 10.52
N ALA A 194 -22.81 22.79 9.87
CA ALA A 194 -23.00 24.19 10.22
C ALA A 194 -24.16 24.87 9.48
N VAL A 195 -24.42 24.47 8.23
CA VAL A 195 -25.44 25.09 7.35
C VAL A 195 -26.64 24.15 7.17
N GLY A 196 -26.42 22.85 7.09
CA GLY A 196 -27.46 21.85 6.87
C GLY A 196 -27.53 21.32 5.44
N LEU A 197 -28.66 20.66 5.12
CA LEU A 197 -28.87 19.93 3.88
C LEU A 197 -29.05 20.84 2.64
N PRO A 198 -28.66 20.37 1.45
CA PRO A 198 -28.96 21.09 0.21
C PRO A 198 -30.47 21.19 -0.05
N PRO A 199 -30.93 22.14 -0.89
CA PRO A 199 -32.33 22.25 -1.26
C PRO A 199 -32.88 20.92 -1.81
N PRO A 200 -34.19 20.62 -1.64
CA PRO A 200 -34.71 19.28 -1.94
C PRO A 200 -34.42 18.79 -3.37
N ALA A 201 -34.52 19.66 -4.37
CA ALA A 201 -34.20 19.30 -5.76
C ALA A 201 -32.73 18.91 -6.01
N LYS A 202 -31.80 19.25 -5.10
CA LYS A 202 -30.36 18.96 -5.17
C LYS A 202 -29.90 17.87 -4.20
N ILE A 203 -30.77 17.35 -3.33
CA ILE A 203 -30.43 16.28 -2.39
C ILE A 203 -29.73 15.08 -3.04
N PRO A 204 -30.12 14.59 -4.24
CA PRO A 204 -29.44 13.44 -4.86
C PRO A 204 -27.94 13.69 -5.11
N SER A 205 -27.54 14.95 -5.34
CA SER A 205 -26.13 15.33 -5.55
C SER A 205 -25.23 15.05 -4.35
N LEU A 206 -25.78 14.82 -3.15
CA LEU A 206 -25.00 14.44 -1.98
C LEU A 206 -24.26 13.10 -2.20
N VAL A 207 -24.80 12.20 -3.03
CA VAL A 207 -24.16 10.91 -3.38
C VAL A 207 -22.83 11.09 -4.13
N ILE A 208 -22.57 12.26 -4.73
CA ILE A 208 -21.27 12.60 -5.34
C ILE A 208 -20.12 12.47 -4.33
N THR A 209 -20.39 12.65 -3.03
CA THR A 209 -19.41 12.46 -1.95
C THR A 209 -18.87 11.03 -1.85
N VAL A 210 -19.55 10.02 -2.39
CA VAL A 210 -19.03 8.65 -2.45
C VAL A 210 -17.97 8.50 -3.57
N GLY A 211 -18.05 9.35 -4.60
CA GLY A 211 -17.31 9.21 -5.84
C GLY A 211 -15.79 9.20 -5.69
N PRO A 212 -15.16 10.18 -5.00
CA PRO A 212 -13.71 10.22 -4.91
C PRO A 212 -13.12 8.99 -4.20
N VAL A 213 -13.75 8.52 -3.12
CA VAL A 213 -13.20 7.39 -2.35
C VAL A 213 -13.41 6.05 -3.05
N GLY A 214 -14.55 5.87 -3.73
CA GLY A 214 -14.79 4.72 -4.60
C GLY A 214 -13.86 4.69 -5.81
N GLN A 215 -13.62 5.84 -6.46
CA GLN A 215 -12.67 5.91 -7.57
C GLN A 215 -11.22 5.69 -7.13
N PHE A 216 -10.80 6.29 -6.02
CA PHE A 216 -9.47 6.06 -5.46
C PHE A 216 -9.24 4.58 -5.14
N ALA A 217 -10.20 3.94 -4.46
CA ALA A 217 -10.14 2.53 -4.13
C ALA A 217 -10.11 1.64 -5.38
N THR A 218 -10.89 1.98 -6.42
CA THR A 218 -10.84 1.25 -7.69
C THR A 218 -9.47 1.40 -8.34
N ALA A 219 -8.99 2.64 -8.49
CA ALA A 219 -7.75 2.95 -9.18
C ALA A 219 -6.54 2.26 -8.54
N ILE A 220 -6.40 2.32 -7.21
CA ILE A 220 -5.25 1.70 -6.53
C ILE A 220 -5.24 0.18 -6.70
N GLN A 221 -6.42 -0.46 -6.69
CA GLN A 221 -6.55 -1.90 -6.92
C GLN A 221 -6.17 -2.27 -8.35
N VAL A 222 -6.73 -1.61 -9.38
CA VAL A 222 -6.40 -1.97 -10.76
C VAL A 222 -4.95 -1.64 -11.13
N LEU A 223 -4.39 -0.53 -10.64
CA LEU A 223 -2.98 -0.19 -10.86
C LEU A 223 -2.03 -1.21 -10.21
N SER A 224 -2.35 -1.68 -9.01
CA SER A 224 -1.57 -2.71 -8.33
C SER A 224 -1.71 -4.10 -8.96
N THR A 225 -2.90 -4.44 -9.47
CA THR A 225 -3.14 -5.68 -10.22
C THR A 225 -2.31 -5.70 -11.52
N ALA A 226 -2.16 -4.55 -12.18
CA ALA A 226 -1.28 -4.44 -13.35
C ALA A 226 0.19 -4.66 -12.97
N ALA A 227 0.63 -4.13 -11.82
CA ALA A 227 2.00 -4.28 -11.37
C ALA A 227 2.36 -5.75 -11.05
N ASP A 228 1.47 -6.44 -10.33
CA ASP A 228 1.68 -7.79 -9.79
C ASP A 228 1.08 -8.88 -10.68
N SER A 229 -0.25 -9.02 -10.71
CA SER A 229 -0.95 -10.12 -11.39
C SER A 229 -0.76 -10.15 -12.91
N ARG A 230 -0.47 -9.01 -13.55
CA ARG A 230 -0.10 -8.93 -14.98
C ARG A 230 1.41 -8.94 -15.22
N GLY A 231 2.22 -9.01 -14.17
CA GLY A 231 3.67 -9.11 -14.27
C GLY A 231 4.35 -7.88 -14.89
N MET A 232 3.70 -6.72 -14.94
CA MET A 232 4.26 -5.56 -15.65
C MET A 232 5.51 -5.00 -14.95
N PHE A 233 5.63 -5.16 -13.62
CA PHE A 233 6.85 -4.80 -12.90
C PHE A 233 7.96 -5.84 -13.13
N ALA A 234 7.61 -7.14 -13.12
CA ALA A 234 8.56 -8.21 -13.42
C ALA A 234 9.11 -8.12 -14.85
N ALA A 235 8.27 -7.77 -15.83
CA ALA A 235 8.67 -7.59 -17.22
C ALA A 235 9.44 -6.29 -17.50
N TYR A 236 9.36 -5.30 -16.60
CA TYR A 236 10.10 -4.04 -16.73
C TYR A 236 11.47 -4.11 -16.07
N ASP A 237 11.55 -4.71 -14.88
CA ASP A 237 12.74 -5.04 -14.08
C ASP A 237 13.80 -3.92 -14.04
N ARG A 238 13.43 -2.74 -13.54
CA ARG A 238 14.35 -1.59 -13.44
C ARG A 238 14.19 -0.80 -12.15
N GLY A 239 15.32 -0.42 -11.55
CA GLY A 239 15.33 0.37 -10.32
C GLY A 239 14.82 -0.43 -9.12
N VAL A 240 14.70 0.21 -7.95
CA VAL A 240 14.41 -0.50 -6.69
C VAL A 240 12.91 -0.84 -6.54
N TRP A 241 12.02 -0.06 -7.15
CA TRP A 241 10.56 -0.19 -6.93
C TRP A 241 9.81 -0.88 -8.08
N LEU A 242 10.33 -0.85 -9.31
CA LEU A 242 9.66 -1.41 -10.50
C LEU A 242 10.23 -2.81 -10.83
N GLN A 243 10.19 -3.70 -9.83
CA GLN A 243 10.69 -5.09 -9.88
C GLN A 243 9.65 -6.06 -9.34
N ALA A 244 9.80 -7.35 -9.66
CA ALA A 244 8.88 -8.41 -9.23
C ALA A 244 8.71 -8.46 -7.69
N GLY A 245 9.81 -8.33 -6.93
CA GLY A 245 9.76 -8.39 -5.47
C GLY A 245 8.93 -7.27 -4.80
N ALA A 246 8.85 -6.09 -5.43
CA ALA A 246 8.04 -4.98 -4.92
C ALA A 246 6.56 -5.12 -5.29
N ALA A 247 6.24 -5.84 -6.38
CA ALA A 247 4.88 -5.89 -6.94
C ALA A 247 3.86 -6.53 -5.97
N SER A 248 4.22 -7.65 -5.35
CA SER A 248 3.38 -8.34 -4.36
C SER A 248 3.10 -7.49 -3.12
N SER A 249 4.10 -6.74 -2.67
CA SER A 249 3.98 -5.78 -1.55
C SER A 249 3.05 -4.63 -1.92
N VAL A 250 3.16 -4.11 -3.14
CA VAL A 250 2.28 -3.04 -3.66
C VAL A 250 0.83 -3.52 -3.76
N PHE A 251 0.60 -4.75 -4.24
CA PHE A 251 -0.73 -5.36 -4.32
C PHE A 251 -1.38 -5.56 -2.94
N ALA A 252 -0.63 -6.11 -1.98
CA ALA A 252 -1.11 -6.29 -0.61
C ALA A 252 -1.44 -4.95 0.06
N ALA A 253 -0.57 -3.95 -0.07
CA ALA A 253 -0.79 -2.61 0.47
C ALA A 253 -1.99 -1.92 -0.19
N ALA A 254 -2.14 -2.01 -1.52
CA ALA A 254 -3.26 -1.45 -2.25
C ALA A 254 -4.59 -2.06 -1.80
N THR A 255 -4.64 -3.38 -1.56
CA THR A 255 -5.83 -4.07 -1.06
C THR A 255 -6.24 -3.56 0.33
N LEU A 256 -5.28 -3.38 1.24
CA LEU A 256 -5.55 -2.82 2.58
C LEU A 256 -6.01 -1.36 2.50
N ILE A 257 -5.34 -0.53 1.69
CA ILE A 257 -5.70 0.88 1.52
C ILE A 257 -7.09 1.01 0.90
N ALA A 258 -7.45 0.15 -0.06
CA ALA A 258 -8.78 0.12 -0.66
C ALA A 258 -9.86 -0.26 0.36
N LEU A 259 -9.60 -1.23 1.25
CA LEU A 259 -10.50 -1.58 2.36
C LEU A 259 -10.76 -0.38 3.29
N LEU A 260 -9.71 0.34 3.67
CA LEU A 260 -9.82 1.54 4.50
C LEU A 260 -10.60 2.67 3.79
N ALA A 261 -10.32 2.87 2.50
CA ALA A 261 -11.01 3.87 1.68
C ALA A 261 -12.51 3.53 1.50
N LEU A 262 -12.86 2.26 1.33
CA LEU A 262 -14.25 1.80 1.24
C LEU A 262 -14.98 1.94 2.57
N GLY A 263 -14.31 1.70 3.71
CA GLY A 263 -14.86 1.99 5.04
C GLY A 263 -15.22 3.47 5.20
N PHE A 264 -14.37 4.38 4.73
CA PHE A 264 -14.69 5.82 4.70
C PHE A 264 -15.80 6.16 3.68
N GLY A 265 -15.87 5.47 2.54
CA GLY A 265 -16.97 5.60 1.59
C GLY A 265 -18.32 5.15 2.14
N PHE A 266 -18.33 4.11 2.99
CA PHE A 266 -19.54 3.63 3.65
C PHE A 266 -20.18 4.68 4.56
N LEU A 267 -19.38 5.53 5.20
CA LEU A 267 -19.88 6.69 5.96
C LEU A 267 -20.69 7.63 5.06
N TRP A 268 -20.16 7.99 3.89
CA TRP A 268 -20.84 8.89 2.96
C TRP A 268 -22.04 8.25 2.29
N ILE A 269 -22.00 6.94 2.01
CA ILE A 269 -23.17 6.17 1.56
C ILE A 269 -24.27 6.25 2.61
N SER A 270 -23.94 5.99 3.88
CA SER A 270 -24.91 6.01 4.99
C SER A 270 -25.58 7.37 5.13
N VAL A 271 -24.79 8.46 5.12
CA VAL A 271 -25.32 9.83 5.21
C VAL A 271 -26.15 10.20 3.98
N SER A 272 -25.64 9.96 2.78
CA SER A 272 -26.28 10.41 1.55
C SER A 272 -27.56 9.65 1.24
N TRP A 273 -27.57 8.32 1.37
CA TRP A 273 -28.75 7.50 1.13
C TRP A 273 -29.81 7.65 2.20
N TYR A 274 -29.43 7.82 3.47
CA TYR A 274 -30.40 8.14 4.53
C TYR A 274 -31.19 9.41 4.17
N VAL A 275 -30.49 10.49 3.80
CA VAL A 275 -31.13 11.78 3.44
C VAL A 275 -31.98 11.64 2.18
N VAL A 276 -31.51 10.91 1.16
CA VAL A 276 -32.28 10.68 -0.07
C VAL A 276 -33.56 9.90 0.22
N VAL A 277 -33.48 8.83 1.01
CA VAL A 277 -34.63 8.00 1.38
C VAL A 277 -35.61 8.78 2.25
N GLU A 278 -35.13 9.54 3.24
CA GLU A 278 -35.96 10.41 4.07
C GLU A 278 -36.73 11.43 3.22
N ALA A 279 -36.05 12.12 2.31
CA ALA A 279 -36.69 13.09 1.42
C ALA A 279 -37.70 12.44 0.47
N LEU A 280 -37.43 11.20 0.04
CA LEU A 280 -38.33 10.43 -0.81
C LEU A 280 -39.60 10.00 -0.05
N VAL A 281 -39.44 9.45 1.16
CA VAL A 281 -40.55 9.02 2.04
C VAL A 281 -41.44 10.21 2.41
N ASN A 282 -40.82 11.36 2.72
CA ASN A 282 -41.54 12.58 3.06
C ASN A 282 -42.16 13.29 1.83
N ARG A 283 -42.02 12.74 0.62
CA ARG A 283 -42.48 13.33 -0.66
C ARG A 283 -41.94 14.75 -0.90
N GLN A 284 -40.76 15.04 -0.38
CA GLN A 284 -40.09 16.33 -0.50
C GLN A 284 -39.14 16.39 -1.69
N LEU A 285 -38.93 15.26 -2.39
CA LEU A 285 -37.93 15.12 -3.44
C LEU A 285 -38.54 15.28 -4.85
N PRO A 286 -38.59 16.51 -5.43
CA PRO A 286 -39.03 16.67 -6.80
C PRO A 286 -38.03 16.01 -7.76
N PHE A 287 -38.53 15.43 -8.86
CA PHE A 287 -37.65 14.95 -9.92
C PHE A 287 -36.80 16.13 -10.43
N SER A 288 -35.52 15.91 -10.67
CA SER A 288 -34.59 16.91 -11.20
C SER A 288 -33.46 16.19 -11.92
N LEU A 289 -32.67 16.91 -12.72
CA LEU A 289 -31.50 16.31 -13.36
C LEU A 289 -30.43 15.89 -12.34
N ALA A 290 -30.52 16.32 -11.07
CA ALA A 290 -29.61 15.87 -10.03
C ALA A 290 -29.74 14.36 -9.73
N TRP A 291 -30.87 13.73 -10.05
CA TRP A 291 -31.08 12.28 -9.85
C TRP A 291 -30.05 11.41 -10.59
N TRP A 292 -29.46 11.91 -11.68
CA TRP A 292 -28.39 11.23 -12.40
C TRP A 292 -27.13 11.03 -11.54
N SER A 293 -26.91 11.87 -10.53
CA SER A 293 -25.77 11.74 -9.61
C SER A 293 -25.81 10.54 -8.66
N LEU A 294 -26.91 9.77 -8.63
CA LEU A 294 -27.06 8.56 -7.81
C LEU A 294 -26.27 7.37 -8.36
N ILE A 295 -25.95 7.36 -9.66
CA ILE A 295 -25.44 6.18 -10.35
C ILE A 295 -23.92 6.16 -10.33
N PHE A 296 -23.24 7.12 -10.95
CA PHE A 296 -21.78 7.06 -11.09
C PHE A 296 -20.99 6.87 -9.78
N PRO A 297 -21.26 7.63 -8.70
CA PRO A 297 -20.54 7.46 -7.43
C PRO A 297 -20.75 6.08 -6.81
N MET A 298 -21.96 5.52 -6.92
CA MET A 298 -22.22 4.14 -6.50
C MET A 298 -21.58 3.12 -7.43
N GLY A 299 -21.51 3.42 -8.72
CA GLY A 299 -20.87 2.58 -9.73
C GLY A 299 -19.39 2.39 -9.42
N VAL A 300 -18.68 3.48 -9.15
CA VAL A 300 -17.24 3.41 -8.83
C VAL A 300 -16.99 2.74 -7.47
N PHE A 301 -17.89 2.89 -6.50
CA PHE A 301 -17.83 2.13 -5.25
C PHE A 301 -18.07 0.63 -5.49
N THR A 302 -18.99 0.29 -6.39
CA THR A 302 -19.29 -1.08 -6.79
C THR A 302 -18.10 -1.71 -7.53
N THR A 303 -17.43 -0.98 -8.42
CA THR A 303 -16.21 -1.46 -9.09
C THR A 303 -15.08 -1.73 -8.09
N ALA A 304 -14.93 -0.91 -7.05
CA ALA A 304 -13.96 -1.16 -6.00
C ALA A 304 -14.31 -2.41 -5.17
N LEU A 305 -15.59 -2.64 -4.85
CA LEU A 305 -16.05 -3.88 -4.19
C LEU A 305 -15.85 -5.12 -5.08
N LEU A 306 -16.02 -4.97 -6.39
CA LEU A 306 -15.81 -6.04 -7.36
C LEU A 306 -14.35 -6.46 -7.40
N ASN A 307 -13.41 -5.51 -7.50
CA ASN A 307 -11.98 -5.83 -7.43
C ASN A 307 -11.63 -6.49 -6.10
N LEU A 308 -12.19 -6.01 -5.00
CA LEU A 308 -11.96 -6.59 -3.68
C LEU A 308 -12.52 -8.02 -3.57
N SER A 309 -13.64 -8.31 -4.24
CA SER A 309 -14.21 -9.65 -4.29
C SER A 309 -13.29 -10.68 -4.96
N ILE A 310 -12.45 -10.20 -5.89
CA ILE A 310 -11.42 -11.00 -6.56
C ILE A 310 -10.22 -11.14 -5.62
N SER A 311 -9.70 -10.03 -5.10
CA SER A 311 -8.52 -10.03 -4.21
C SER A 311 -8.73 -10.81 -2.90
N LEU A 312 -9.93 -10.81 -2.34
CA LEU A 312 -10.28 -11.55 -1.12
C LEU A 312 -10.91 -12.93 -1.38
N ASP A 313 -11.09 -13.31 -2.65
CA ASP A 313 -11.82 -14.50 -3.08
C ASP A 313 -13.16 -14.72 -2.33
N SER A 314 -14.00 -13.68 -2.30
CA SER A 314 -15.20 -13.65 -1.47
C SER A 314 -16.49 -13.66 -2.28
N SER A 315 -17.26 -14.74 -2.16
CA SER A 315 -18.57 -14.89 -2.79
C SER A 315 -19.59 -13.84 -2.30
N ALA A 316 -19.49 -13.41 -1.04
CA ALA A 316 -20.36 -12.38 -0.47
C ALA A 316 -20.18 -11.03 -1.17
N PHE A 317 -18.93 -10.62 -1.42
CA PHE A 317 -18.67 -9.39 -2.18
C PHE A 317 -19.09 -9.51 -3.63
N ARG A 318 -18.93 -10.70 -4.27
CA ARG A 318 -19.47 -10.95 -5.62
C ARG A 318 -21.00 -10.76 -5.65
N GLY A 319 -21.71 -11.35 -4.70
CA GLY A 319 -23.16 -11.20 -4.56
C GLY A 319 -23.61 -9.76 -4.36
N LEU A 320 -22.93 -9.02 -3.48
CA LEU A 320 -23.21 -7.61 -3.22
C LEU A 320 -23.00 -6.75 -4.48
N THR A 321 -21.94 -6.99 -5.24
CA THR A 321 -21.67 -6.21 -6.46
C THR A 321 -22.72 -6.41 -7.53
N ALA A 322 -23.21 -7.65 -7.72
CA ALA A 322 -24.32 -7.94 -8.63
C ALA A 322 -25.62 -7.28 -8.16
N ALA A 323 -25.93 -7.32 -6.86
CA ALA A 323 -27.12 -6.66 -6.30
C ALA A 323 -27.08 -5.14 -6.50
N LEU A 324 -25.91 -4.51 -6.27
CA LEU A 324 -25.72 -3.07 -6.49
C LEU A 324 -25.82 -2.69 -7.97
N LEU A 325 -25.31 -3.53 -8.89
CA LEU A 325 -25.49 -3.33 -10.33
C LEU A 325 -26.97 -3.32 -10.72
N VAL A 326 -27.74 -4.31 -10.27
CA VAL A 326 -29.19 -4.39 -10.54
C VAL A 326 -29.90 -3.15 -9.98
N PHE A 327 -29.57 -2.75 -8.75
CA PHE A 327 -30.14 -1.55 -8.13
C PHE A 327 -29.85 -0.28 -8.95
N MET A 328 -28.61 -0.11 -9.43
CA MET A 328 -28.25 1.03 -10.27
C MET A 328 -28.92 1.00 -11.65
N LEU A 329 -29.14 -0.19 -12.24
CA LEU A 329 -29.90 -0.33 -13.49
C LEU A 329 -31.36 0.10 -13.31
N ILE A 330 -32.00 -0.24 -12.18
CA ILE A 330 -33.35 0.24 -11.86
C ILE A 330 -33.37 1.78 -11.82
N ILE A 331 -32.44 2.39 -11.08
CA ILE A 331 -32.32 3.86 -11.00
C ILE A 331 -32.08 4.47 -12.39
N TYR A 332 -31.24 3.83 -13.21
CA TYR A 332 -30.95 4.28 -14.57
C TYR A 332 -32.21 4.38 -15.44
N PHE A 333 -33.06 3.35 -15.45
CA PHE A 333 -34.30 3.37 -16.22
C PHE A 333 -35.34 4.35 -15.64
N VAL A 334 -35.43 4.48 -14.32
CA VAL A 334 -36.28 5.50 -13.66
C VAL A 334 -35.84 6.91 -14.05
N ASN A 335 -34.53 7.18 -14.06
CA ASN A 335 -33.97 8.47 -14.45
C ASN A 335 -34.24 8.77 -15.93
N TRP A 336 -34.12 7.77 -16.81
CA TRP A 336 -34.51 7.90 -18.22
C TRP A 336 -35.99 8.22 -18.38
N ALA A 337 -36.88 7.48 -17.71
CA ALA A 337 -38.31 7.72 -17.76
C ALA A 337 -38.67 9.15 -17.33
N GLY A 338 -38.11 9.62 -16.21
CA GLY A 338 -38.32 11.00 -15.75
C GLY A 338 -37.70 12.06 -16.67
N THR A 339 -36.55 11.77 -17.26
CA THR A 339 -35.88 12.69 -18.21
C THR A 339 -36.67 12.81 -19.51
N VAL A 340 -37.12 11.69 -20.08
CA VAL A 340 -37.97 11.66 -21.28
C VAL A 340 -39.30 12.34 -21.02
N TYR A 341 -39.93 12.08 -19.86
CA TYR A 341 -41.16 12.77 -19.45
C TYR A 341 -40.95 14.29 -19.42
N ARG A 342 -39.84 14.78 -18.85
CA ARG A 342 -39.53 16.21 -18.82
C ARG A 342 -39.16 16.81 -20.17
N LEU A 343 -38.54 16.03 -21.06
CA LEU A 343 -38.31 16.45 -22.44
C LEU A 343 -39.64 16.60 -23.19
N TYR A 344 -40.55 15.64 -23.01
CA TYR A 344 -41.89 15.67 -23.58
C TYR A 344 -42.72 16.84 -23.06
N THR A 345 -42.70 17.10 -21.74
CA THR A 345 -43.40 18.25 -21.13
C THR A 345 -42.69 19.58 -21.34
N LYS A 346 -41.58 19.62 -22.10
CA LYS A 346 -40.75 20.81 -22.38
C LYS A 346 -40.17 21.49 -21.13
N GLN A 347 -40.10 20.78 -20.01
CA GLN A 347 -39.54 21.25 -18.74
C GLN A 347 -38.05 20.93 -18.58
N ALA A 348 -37.47 20.07 -19.43
CA ALA A 348 -36.07 19.65 -19.34
C ALA A 348 -35.04 20.69 -19.86
N LEU A 349 -35.42 21.53 -20.82
CA LEU A 349 -34.51 22.47 -21.51
C LEU A 349 -34.51 23.90 -20.94
N GLY A 350 -35.06 24.09 -19.74
CA GLY A 350 -34.91 25.34 -18.96
C GLY A 350 -35.68 26.57 -19.45
N VAL A 351 -36.48 26.49 -20.52
CA VAL A 351 -37.18 27.66 -21.09
C VAL A 351 -38.37 28.19 -20.24
N PRO A 352 -39.13 27.39 -19.46
CA PRO A 352 -40.22 27.94 -18.64
C PRO A 352 -39.82 28.36 -17.20
N GLN A 353 -38.78 27.73 -16.62
CA GLN A 353 -38.47 27.88 -15.19
C GLN A 353 -37.80 29.23 -14.86
N GLN A 354 -36.92 29.72 -15.74
CA GLN A 354 -36.29 31.04 -15.58
C GLN A 354 -37.33 32.17 -15.57
N ARG A 355 -38.38 32.07 -16.40
CA ARG A 355 -39.41 33.12 -16.47
C ARG A 355 -40.31 33.12 -15.23
N HIS A 356 -40.62 31.93 -14.67
CA HIS A 356 -41.41 31.81 -13.45
C HIS A 356 -40.62 32.22 -12.19
N ASP A 357 -39.32 31.90 -12.12
CA ASP A 357 -38.44 32.32 -11.04
C ASP A 357 -38.13 33.83 -11.11
N GLU A 358 -37.99 34.40 -12.32
CA GLU A 358 -37.88 35.85 -12.55
C GLU A 358 -39.19 36.57 -12.17
N ASP A 359 -40.35 36.02 -12.52
CA ASP A 359 -41.67 36.57 -12.15
C ASP A 359 -41.94 36.46 -10.63
N GLU A 360 -41.52 35.37 -9.98
CA GLU A 360 -41.68 35.18 -8.54
C GLU A 360 -40.68 36.04 -7.75
N GLN A 361 -39.46 36.23 -8.25
CA GLN A 361 -38.50 37.20 -7.70
C GLN A 361 -38.94 38.64 -7.93
N ALA A 362 -39.58 38.95 -9.06
CA ALA A 362 -40.18 40.25 -9.33
C ALA A 362 -41.37 40.53 -8.38
N ARG A 363 -42.22 39.53 -8.12
CA ARG A 363 -43.29 39.61 -7.12
C ARG A 363 -42.75 39.80 -5.71
N ARG A 364 -41.75 39.01 -5.28
CA ARG A 364 -41.10 39.16 -3.96
C ARG A 364 -40.34 40.48 -3.80
N LYS A 365 -39.82 41.07 -4.88
CA LYS A 365 -39.26 42.43 -4.87
C LYS A 365 -40.33 43.49 -4.74
N LYS A 366 -41.49 43.30 -5.39
CA LYS A 366 -42.65 44.19 -5.30
C LYS A 366 -43.26 44.18 -3.89
N ASP A 367 -43.44 43.00 -3.30
CA ASP A 367 -43.98 42.85 -1.93
C ASP A 367 -43.04 43.42 -0.85
N ARG A 368 -41.72 43.38 -1.10
CA ARG A 368 -40.70 43.94 -0.21
C ARG A 368 -40.56 45.46 -0.36
N TYR A 369 -40.97 46.03 -1.50
CA TYR A 369 -41.05 47.46 -1.72
C TYR A 369 -42.32 48.02 -1.06
N ASP A 370 -43.47 47.37 -1.23
CA ASP A 370 -44.74 47.74 -0.56
C ASP A 370 -44.68 47.59 0.98
N SER A 371 -43.97 46.59 1.51
CA SER A 371 -43.78 46.46 2.97
C SER A 371 -42.79 47.48 3.55
N GLY A 372 -41.89 48.04 2.73
CA GLY A 372 -40.93 49.07 3.14
C GLY A 372 -41.59 50.43 3.36
N ASP A 373 -42.59 50.78 2.54
CA ASP A 373 -43.33 52.05 2.65
C ASP A 373 -44.30 52.06 3.85
N VAL A 374 -44.82 50.90 4.27
CA VAL A 374 -45.66 50.78 5.48
C VAL A 374 -44.83 50.84 6.78
N ALA A 375 -43.55 50.46 6.72
CA ALA A 375 -42.64 50.51 7.88
C ALA A 375 -42.07 51.92 8.14
N MET A 376 -42.02 52.79 7.13
CA MET A 376 -41.55 54.18 7.31
C MET A 376 -42.61 55.16 7.85
N GLN A 377 -43.90 54.81 7.86
CA GLN A 377 -44.94 55.65 8.47
C GLN A 377 -45.15 55.43 9.98
N ASN A 378 -44.54 54.40 10.58
CA ASN A 378 -44.78 54.04 11.99
C ASN A 378 -43.59 54.30 12.93
N LEU A 379 -42.54 54.99 12.47
CA LEU A 379 -41.35 55.30 13.27
C LEU A 379 -41.41 56.64 14.03
N ASP A 380 -42.48 57.43 13.86
CA ASP A 380 -42.62 58.75 14.49
C ASP A 380 -43.50 58.76 15.76
N ASN A 381 -43.82 57.62 16.36
CA ASN A 381 -44.58 57.64 17.61
C ASN A 381 -44.23 56.52 18.60
N ARG A 382 -43.68 56.98 19.74
CA ARG A 382 -43.74 56.43 21.11
C ARG A 382 -42.47 55.82 21.72
N SER A 383 -41.97 56.62 22.67
CA SER A 383 -41.40 56.37 23.99
C SER A 383 -41.40 54.94 24.59
N TYR A 384 -40.24 54.63 25.20
CA TYR A 384 -39.95 53.56 26.18
C TYR A 384 -40.85 53.59 27.44
N PRO A 385 -41.09 52.44 28.14
CA PRO A 385 -40.14 51.94 29.17
C PRO A 385 -39.98 50.40 29.30
N SER A 386 -39.02 50.03 30.15
CA SER A 386 -38.48 48.72 30.59
C SER A 386 -39.48 47.65 31.06
N THR A 387 -39.14 46.35 31.02
CA THR A 387 -38.63 45.51 32.15
C THR A 387 -38.38 44.03 31.72
N THR A 388 -37.32 43.42 32.27
CA THR A 388 -37.09 41.99 32.67
C THR A 388 -37.62 40.81 31.84
N VAL A 389 -36.73 39.87 31.50
CA VAL A 389 -37.03 38.42 31.54
C VAL A 389 -35.81 37.62 32.03
N THR A 390 -36.11 36.72 32.96
CA THR A 390 -35.35 35.71 33.69
C THR A 390 -34.81 34.56 32.83
N SER A 391 -33.66 34.00 33.24
CA SER A 391 -33.09 32.74 32.75
C SER A 391 -33.67 31.51 33.48
N PRO A 392 -33.74 30.33 32.82
CA PRO A 392 -33.80 29.04 33.51
C PRO A 392 -32.45 28.30 33.53
N GLU A 393 -32.38 27.41 34.53
CA GLU A 393 -31.32 26.62 35.12
C GLU A 393 -30.71 25.48 34.25
N GLU A 394 -29.80 24.77 34.90
CA GLU A 394 -28.67 23.97 34.46
C GLU A 394 -28.86 22.44 34.71
N ILE A 395 -28.04 21.62 34.02
CA ILE A 395 -27.44 20.32 34.44
C ILE A 395 -28.17 18.97 34.20
N GLY A 396 -27.42 18.08 33.52
CA GLY A 396 -27.57 16.62 33.54
C GLY A 396 -26.26 15.87 33.18
N ASN A 397 -25.41 15.67 34.19
CA ASN A 397 -24.43 14.60 34.45
C ASN A 397 -23.69 13.84 33.32
N ALA A 398 -22.35 13.78 33.45
CA ALA A 398 -21.51 12.64 33.06
C ALA A 398 -20.52 12.26 34.18
N LYS A 399 -20.48 10.96 34.53
CA LYS A 399 -19.68 10.33 35.59
C LYS A 399 -18.27 9.94 35.13
N HIS A 400 -17.30 10.21 36.01
CA HIS A 400 -16.13 9.41 36.44
C HIS A 400 -14.99 9.03 35.46
N GLY A 401 -13.76 9.34 35.90
CA GLY A 401 -12.49 8.82 35.40
C GLY A 401 -11.28 9.45 36.13
N ALA A 402 -10.77 8.75 37.14
CA ALA A 402 -9.76 9.14 38.13
C ALA A 402 -8.39 9.58 37.58
N TYR A 403 -7.70 10.52 38.27
CA TYR A 403 -6.26 10.47 38.57
C TYR A 403 -5.91 11.25 39.86
N THR A 404 -5.54 10.47 40.88
CA THR A 404 -4.57 10.70 41.98
C THR A 404 -4.13 12.12 42.35
N TYR A 405 -4.55 12.54 43.56
CA TYR A 405 -3.89 13.56 44.39
C TYR A 405 -2.66 12.98 45.08
N LEU A 406 -1.61 13.80 45.23
CA LEU A 406 -0.48 13.51 46.11
C LEU A 406 -0.25 14.71 47.05
N ASN A 407 -0.47 14.43 48.33
CA ASN A 407 -0.32 15.32 49.48
C ASN A 407 1.08 15.93 49.58
N THR A 408 1.14 17.18 50.04
CA THR A 408 2.28 17.70 50.82
C THR A 408 1.81 17.95 52.26
N PRO A 409 2.64 17.63 53.27
CA PRO A 409 2.20 17.54 54.66
C PRO A 409 2.10 18.92 55.31
N VAL A 410 1.04 19.08 56.10
CA VAL A 410 0.95 20.09 57.17
C VAL A 410 1.73 19.54 58.36
N SER A 411 2.66 20.33 58.88
CA SER A 411 3.27 20.13 60.19
C SER A 411 2.56 21.03 61.18
N THR A 412 1.87 20.42 62.12
CA THR A 412 1.07 20.96 63.23
C THR A 412 1.93 21.27 64.47
N PHE A 413 1.64 22.39 65.13
CA PHE A 413 1.71 22.73 66.57
C PHE A 413 1.04 24.14 66.63
N ASP A 414 -0.02 24.46 67.39
CA ASP A 414 -0.32 24.18 68.79
C ASP A 414 -1.83 24.19 69.10
N GLU A 415 -2.13 23.72 70.31
CA GLU A 415 -3.40 23.54 71.02
C GLU A 415 -4.22 24.82 71.29
N GLU A 416 -5.49 24.59 71.65
CA GLU A 416 -6.51 25.55 72.09
C GLU A 416 -6.14 26.29 73.38
N GLU A 417 -6.37 27.61 73.43
CA GLU A 417 -7.11 28.27 74.52
C GLU A 417 -7.35 29.77 74.22
N GLY A 418 -8.59 30.22 74.44
CA GLY A 418 -8.93 31.52 75.04
C GLY A 418 -8.55 32.86 74.36
N SER A 419 -9.61 33.62 74.05
CA SER A 419 -9.70 35.10 74.08
C SER A 419 -9.56 35.91 72.78
N HIS A 420 -10.43 36.92 72.69
CA HIS A 420 -10.69 37.83 71.58
C HIS A 420 -9.47 38.60 71.06
N HIS A 421 -9.23 38.56 69.74
CA HIS A 421 -8.63 39.66 68.97
C HIS A 421 -9.04 39.62 67.49
N PRO A 422 -9.05 40.78 66.77
CA PRO A 422 -9.66 40.91 65.46
C PRO A 422 -8.88 40.14 64.39
N LYS A 423 -9.60 39.50 63.47
CA LYS A 423 -9.06 38.72 62.34
C LYS A 423 -8.12 39.60 61.48
N HIS A 424 -6.81 39.47 61.69
CA HIS A 424 -5.83 39.92 60.72
C HIS A 424 -6.00 39.08 59.44
N HIS A 425 -6.22 39.76 58.31
CA HIS A 425 -6.13 39.15 57.00
C HIS A 425 -4.74 38.55 56.82
N HIS A 426 -4.62 37.21 56.86
CA HIS A 426 -3.39 36.53 56.52
C HIS A 426 -3.07 36.79 55.04
N HIS A 427 -2.11 37.67 54.76
CA HIS A 427 -1.47 37.74 53.46
C HIS A 427 -0.76 36.40 53.20
N HIS A 428 -1.17 35.65 52.17
CA HIS A 428 -0.47 34.44 51.74
C HIS A 428 0.87 34.80 51.12
N VAL A 429 1.91 34.90 51.95
CA VAL A 429 3.27 35.22 51.53
C VAL A 429 4.00 33.94 51.11
N LYS A 430 4.39 33.82 49.83
CA LYS A 430 5.20 32.71 49.31
C LYS A 430 6.68 33.09 49.40
N ARG A 431 7.50 32.25 50.05
CA ARG A 431 8.97 32.42 50.11
C ARG A 431 9.60 31.84 48.86
N PHE A 432 10.45 32.62 48.17
CA PHE A 432 11.19 32.18 46.99
C PHE A 432 12.68 32.02 47.33
N ASP A 433 13.18 30.80 47.14
CA ASP A 433 14.59 30.46 47.22
C ASP A 433 15.07 29.79 45.92
N HIS A 434 16.18 30.29 45.38
CA HIS A 434 16.82 29.80 44.17
C HIS A 434 17.29 28.36 44.31
N HIS A 435 17.73 27.94 45.50
CA HIS A 435 18.23 26.59 45.75
C HIS A 435 17.09 25.57 45.78
N GLU A 436 15.99 25.91 46.44
CA GLU A 436 14.81 25.05 46.54
C GLU A 436 14.09 24.90 45.19
N ALA A 437 13.95 26.01 44.44
CA ALA A 437 13.41 25.98 43.08
C ALA A 437 14.24 25.08 42.15
N ARG A 438 15.58 25.18 42.22
CA ARG A 438 16.49 24.33 41.44
C ARG A 438 16.31 22.85 41.78
N ARG A 439 16.26 22.52 43.07
CA ARG A 439 16.09 21.13 43.55
C ARG A 439 14.76 20.53 43.08
N ARG A 440 13.67 21.30 43.12
CA ARG A 440 12.34 20.87 42.69
C ARG A 440 12.27 20.59 41.19
N LEU A 441 12.83 21.50 40.38
CA LEU A 441 12.90 21.35 38.92
C LEU A 441 13.77 20.17 38.51
N PHE A 442 14.94 20.00 39.15
CA PHE A 442 15.83 18.87 38.91
C PHE A 442 15.17 17.53 39.25
N LYS A 443 14.53 17.41 40.43
CA LYS A 443 13.84 16.17 40.83
C LYS A 443 12.73 15.77 39.85
N THR A 444 11.92 16.74 39.43
CA THR A 444 10.79 16.50 38.51
C THR A 444 11.29 16.10 37.11
N GLY A 445 12.34 16.75 36.61
CA GLY A 445 12.93 16.41 35.33
C GLY A 445 13.72 15.09 35.33
N LEU A 446 14.43 14.78 36.42
CA LEU A 446 15.16 13.54 36.58
C LEU A 446 14.24 12.32 36.53
N VAL A 447 13.07 12.38 37.19
CA VAL A 447 12.06 11.32 37.12
C VAL A 447 11.63 11.06 35.68
N LYS A 448 11.36 12.12 34.90
CA LYS A 448 10.95 11.99 33.49
C LYS A 448 12.07 11.41 32.61
N LEU A 449 13.33 11.73 32.90
CA LEU A 449 14.49 11.17 32.21
C LEU A 449 14.69 9.68 32.54
N LEU A 450 14.51 9.28 33.81
CA LEU A 450 14.59 7.87 34.22
C LEU A 450 13.53 7.01 33.54
N ILE A 451 12.31 7.54 33.35
CA ILE A 451 11.24 6.86 32.60
C ILE A 451 11.67 6.66 31.13
N THR A 452 12.27 7.66 30.49
CA THR A 452 12.80 7.52 29.12
C THR A 452 13.90 6.47 29.05
N LEU A 453 14.84 6.47 30.00
CA LEU A 453 15.91 5.47 30.06
C LEU A 453 15.36 4.05 30.24
N PHE A 454 14.32 3.89 31.06
CA PHE A 454 13.63 2.61 31.24
C PHE A 454 13.04 2.10 29.92
N PHE A 455 12.28 2.92 29.20
CA PHE A 455 11.70 2.51 27.91
C PHE A 455 12.76 2.24 26.84
N SER A 456 13.84 3.02 26.80
CA SER A 456 14.97 2.77 25.91
C SER A 456 15.67 1.44 26.21
N ALA A 457 15.89 1.12 27.49
CA ALA A 457 16.48 -0.15 27.90
C ALA A 457 15.54 -1.33 27.60
N ALA A 458 14.24 -1.19 27.88
CA ALA A 458 13.24 -2.20 27.57
C ALA A 458 13.17 -2.49 26.06
N MET A 459 13.33 -1.47 25.21
CA MET A 459 13.40 -1.65 23.75
C MET A 459 14.61 -2.49 23.35
N CYS A 460 15.81 -2.17 23.86
CA CYS A 460 17.02 -2.95 23.57
C CYS A 460 16.91 -4.41 24.03
N VAL A 461 16.36 -4.65 25.22
CA VAL A 461 16.15 -6.01 25.73
C VAL A 461 15.19 -6.78 24.81
N THR A 462 14.09 -6.16 24.40
CA THR A 462 13.11 -6.76 23.50
C THR A 462 13.74 -7.17 22.16
N LEU A 463 14.47 -6.25 21.53
CA LEU A 463 15.18 -6.52 20.27
C LEU A 463 16.15 -7.67 20.42
N LYS A 464 16.97 -7.69 21.49
CA LYS A 464 17.96 -8.75 21.69
C LYS A 464 17.33 -10.11 21.98
N SER A 465 16.20 -10.15 22.69
CA SER A 465 15.51 -11.40 22.98
C SER A 465 14.93 -12.09 21.74
N TRP A 466 14.51 -11.34 20.71
CA TRP A 466 13.96 -11.90 19.47
C TRP A 466 15.01 -12.07 18.35
N GLU A 467 16.12 -11.34 18.38
CA GLU A 467 17.29 -11.59 17.51
C GLU A 467 18.05 -12.86 17.93
N GLY A 468 18.15 -13.11 19.24
CA GLY A 468 18.87 -14.22 19.82
C GLY A 468 20.25 -13.83 20.39
N PHE A 469 20.62 -14.43 21.52
CA PHE A 469 21.86 -14.10 22.23
C PHE A 469 23.10 -14.83 21.70
N ARG A 470 22.92 -15.99 21.03
CA ARG A 470 24.03 -16.84 20.54
C ARG A 470 23.85 -17.31 19.11
N ARG A 471 22.61 -17.53 18.68
CA ARG A 471 22.24 -17.93 17.32
C ARG A 471 20.98 -17.18 16.92
N PRO A 472 20.81 -16.86 15.63
CA PRO A 472 19.59 -16.25 15.15
C PRO A 472 18.39 -17.17 15.43
N ILE A 473 17.30 -16.57 15.88
CA ILE A 473 16.05 -17.28 16.15
C ILE A 473 15.16 -17.13 14.92
N VAL A 474 14.70 -18.25 14.39
CA VAL A 474 13.65 -18.27 13.35
C VAL A 474 12.30 -18.12 14.05
N LEU A 475 11.59 -17.05 13.72
CA LEU A 475 10.35 -16.64 14.34
C LEU A 475 9.15 -17.20 13.57
N ASN A 476 8.17 -17.73 14.30
CA ASN A 476 6.88 -18.09 13.74
C ASN A 476 5.98 -16.85 13.65
N LYS A 477 4.90 -16.92 12.86
CA LYS A 477 3.92 -15.84 12.66
C LYS A 477 3.35 -15.28 13.97
N THR A 478 3.18 -16.12 14.98
CA THR A 478 2.70 -15.70 16.31
C THR A 478 3.74 -14.87 17.04
N ASP A 479 5.01 -15.30 17.00
CA ASP A 479 6.11 -14.61 17.68
C ASP A 479 6.35 -13.23 17.07
N VAL A 480 6.21 -13.11 15.75
CA VAL A 480 6.27 -11.85 15.01
C VAL A 480 5.17 -10.88 15.44
N ARG A 481 3.93 -11.36 15.63
CA ARG A 481 2.83 -10.50 16.11
C ARG A 481 3.08 -10.00 17.53
N ILE A 482 3.60 -10.85 18.40
CA ILE A 482 3.95 -10.48 19.77
C ILE A 482 5.05 -9.42 19.76
N PHE A 483 6.12 -9.66 19.00
CA PHE A 483 7.24 -8.73 18.84
C PHE A 483 6.79 -7.35 18.32
N ASN A 484 6.00 -7.32 17.24
CA ASN A 484 5.48 -6.08 16.66
C ASN A 484 4.59 -5.31 17.64
N SER A 485 3.73 -6.01 18.39
CA SER A 485 2.87 -5.37 19.38
C SER A 485 3.68 -4.73 20.52
N LEU A 486 4.72 -5.41 20.98
CA LEU A 486 5.55 -4.97 22.10
C LEU A 486 6.43 -3.76 21.69
N THR A 487 7.06 -3.81 20.51
CA THR A 487 7.89 -2.72 19.98
C THR A 487 7.07 -1.46 19.65
N ILE A 488 5.86 -1.60 19.11
CA ILE A 488 4.93 -0.46 18.90
C ILE A 488 4.52 0.15 20.25
N GLY A 489 4.17 -0.68 21.23
CA GLY A 489 3.80 -0.20 22.58
C GLY A 489 4.92 0.57 23.27
N LEU A 490 6.14 0.03 23.26
CA LEU A 490 7.32 0.66 23.86
C LEU A 490 7.71 1.97 23.16
N SER A 491 7.68 2.02 21.82
CA SER A 491 8.02 3.22 21.05
C SER A 491 6.99 4.34 21.26
N LEU A 492 5.70 4.01 21.34
CA LEU A 492 4.65 4.98 21.65
C LEU A 492 4.81 5.57 23.05
N CYS A 493 5.06 4.72 24.06
CA CYS A 493 5.31 5.17 25.43
C CYS A 493 6.54 6.08 25.54
N LEU A 494 7.61 5.73 24.82
CA LEU A 494 8.82 6.54 24.71
C LEU A 494 8.50 7.92 24.10
N GLY A 495 7.82 7.95 22.96
CA GLY A 495 7.43 9.19 22.25
C GLY A 495 6.53 10.12 23.08
N LEU A 496 5.53 9.56 23.77
CA LEU A 496 4.63 10.31 24.65
C LEU A 496 5.35 10.88 25.87
N ASN A 497 6.25 10.13 26.51
CA ASN A 497 7.01 10.60 27.66
C ASN A 497 7.92 11.78 27.28
N ILE A 498 8.60 11.69 26.13
CA ILE A 498 9.45 12.78 25.61
C ILE A 498 8.61 14.03 25.36
N LEU A 499 7.48 13.91 24.64
CA LEU A 499 6.60 15.03 24.33
C LEU A 499 6.06 15.70 25.60
N ALA A 500 5.63 14.91 26.59
CA ALA A 500 5.14 15.41 27.87
C ALA A 500 6.25 16.10 28.68
N SER A 501 7.48 15.62 28.60
CA SER A 501 8.63 16.24 29.26
C SER A 501 9.00 17.58 28.63
N LEU A 502 9.11 17.65 27.30
CA LEU A 502 9.43 18.88 26.58
C LEU A 502 8.34 19.95 26.78
N LYS A 503 7.06 19.60 26.64
CA LYS A 503 5.95 20.54 26.91
C LYS A 503 6.01 21.13 28.31
N HIS A 504 6.30 20.31 29.31
CA HIS A 504 6.46 20.79 30.69
C HIS A 504 7.64 21.76 30.81
N TYR A 505 8.77 21.46 30.17
CA TYR A 505 9.93 22.34 30.17
C TYR A 505 9.62 23.71 29.55
N ALA A 506 8.92 23.74 28.41
CA ALA A 506 8.46 24.99 27.80
C ALA A 506 7.50 25.80 28.70
N SER A 507 6.57 25.13 29.39
CA SER A 507 5.64 25.80 30.32
C SER A 507 6.37 26.49 31.47
N VAL A 508 7.48 25.90 31.95
CA VAL A 508 8.31 26.53 32.98
C VAL A 508 9.15 27.67 32.39
N PHE A 509 9.76 27.46 31.22
CA PHE A 509 10.61 28.46 30.56
C PHE A 509 9.90 29.77 30.20
N ARG A 510 8.58 29.74 29.99
CA ARG A 510 7.80 30.95 29.63
C ARG A 510 7.99 32.09 30.63
N TRP A 511 8.08 31.78 31.91
CA TRP A 511 8.25 32.77 32.97
C TRP A 511 9.60 33.50 32.87
N SER A 512 10.66 32.78 32.54
CA SER A 512 11.98 33.38 32.30
C SER A 512 12.04 34.27 31.06
N PHE A 513 11.16 34.07 30.06
CA PHE A 513 11.05 34.97 28.92
C PHE A 513 10.28 36.25 29.27
N LEU A 514 9.17 36.12 30.01
CA LEU A 514 8.29 37.25 30.37
C LEU A 514 8.95 38.29 31.30
N THR A 515 9.97 37.91 32.05
CA THR A 515 10.71 38.85 32.92
C THR A 515 11.79 39.64 32.20
N ARG A 516 12.26 39.18 31.03
CA ARG A 516 13.49 39.70 30.42
C ARG A 516 13.26 40.87 29.46
N TYR A 517 12.08 40.97 28.86
CA TYR A 517 11.79 41.95 27.81
C TYR A 517 10.41 42.57 28.00
N TYR A 518 10.27 43.86 27.67
CA TYR A 518 8.97 44.50 27.46
C TYR A 518 8.41 44.03 26.11
N VAL A 519 7.28 43.35 26.13
CA VAL A 519 6.65 42.74 24.94
C VAL A 519 5.25 43.30 24.73
N SER A 520 4.74 43.23 23.48
CA SER A 520 3.35 43.56 23.19
C SER A 520 2.39 42.57 23.86
N LEU A 521 1.13 42.97 24.07
CA LEU A 521 0.09 42.12 24.66
C LEU A 521 -0.15 40.82 23.89
N GLU A 522 0.01 40.83 22.55
CA GLU A 522 -0.12 39.62 21.75
C GLU A 522 1.07 38.67 21.95
N VAL A 523 2.30 39.19 21.92
CA VAL A 523 3.48 38.38 22.20
C VAL A 523 3.46 37.85 23.63
N PHE A 524 3.01 38.64 24.60
CA PHE A 524 2.82 38.23 25.99
C PHE A 524 1.83 37.04 26.11
N ASP A 525 0.67 37.13 25.46
CA ASP A 525 -0.33 36.05 25.41
C ASP A 525 0.19 34.79 24.71
N LEU A 526 0.95 34.95 23.63
CA LEU A 526 1.59 33.83 22.93
C LEU A 526 2.66 33.14 23.78
N ILE A 527 3.45 33.91 24.54
CA ILE A 527 4.44 33.37 25.48
C ILE A 527 3.73 32.65 26.63
N LEU A 528 2.61 33.16 27.16
CA LEU A 528 1.83 32.44 28.16
C LEU A 528 1.36 31.07 27.63
N HIS A 529 1.07 30.94 26.34
CA HIS A 529 0.66 29.67 25.72
C HIS A 529 1.80 28.86 25.08
N LEU A 530 3.04 29.00 25.59
CA LEU A 530 4.25 28.30 25.10
C LEU A 530 4.19 26.76 25.15
N SER A 531 3.21 26.16 25.83
CA SER A 531 2.99 24.70 25.81
C SER A 531 2.33 24.21 24.51
N SER A 532 1.77 25.11 23.70
CA SER A 532 1.12 24.80 22.42
C SER A 532 2.07 25.04 21.23
N LEU A 533 2.39 23.99 20.49
CA LEU A 533 3.23 24.07 19.28
C LEU A 533 2.64 25.03 18.24
N ALA A 534 1.32 25.07 18.08
CA ALA A 534 0.66 25.99 17.14
C ALA A 534 0.88 27.47 17.51
N LYS A 535 0.85 27.79 18.81
CA LYS A 535 1.10 29.15 19.31
C LYS A 535 2.58 29.52 19.21
N ILE A 536 3.50 28.56 19.42
CA ILE A 536 4.93 28.74 19.18
C ILE A 536 5.22 29.02 17.71
N THR A 537 4.58 28.31 16.78
CA THR A 537 4.74 28.57 15.35
C THR A 537 4.24 29.96 14.97
N LYS A 538 3.09 30.38 15.53
CA LYS A 538 2.59 31.76 15.36
C LYS A 538 3.60 32.79 15.91
N LEU A 539 4.16 32.54 17.10
CA LEU A 539 5.17 33.39 17.73
C LEU A 539 6.46 33.47 16.90
N MET A 540 6.94 32.35 16.33
CA MET A 540 8.09 32.29 15.43
C MET A 540 7.86 33.17 14.20
N VAL A 541 6.69 33.07 13.58
CA VAL A 541 6.34 33.81 12.36
C VAL A 541 6.24 35.31 12.62
N ILE A 542 5.65 35.72 13.75
CA ILE A 542 5.54 37.14 14.12
C ILE A 542 6.92 37.74 14.43
N SER A 543 7.85 36.95 14.96
CA SER A 543 9.19 37.40 15.35
C SER A 543 10.26 37.29 14.24
N LEU A 544 9.90 36.87 13.02
CA LEU A 544 10.85 36.62 11.93
C LEU A 544 11.43 37.94 11.33
N PRO A 545 12.77 38.09 11.22
CA PRO A 545 13.40 39.27 10.66
C PRO A 545 13.25 39.27 9.12
N GLY A 546 12.25 39.98 8.60
CA GLY A 546 12.08 40.19 7.15
C GLY A 546 10.64 40.28 6.67
N ILE A 547 9.72 39.62 7.39
CA ILE A 547 8.26 39.72 7.15
C ILE A 547 7.78 41.18 7.36
N ARG A 548 8.54 41.95 8.15
CA ARG A 548 8.41 43.38 8.42
C ARG A 548 8.27 44.28 7.18
N ARG A 549 8.92 43.97 6.05
CA ARG A 549 8.97 44.87 4.86
C ARG A 549 7.88 44.58 3.82
N ARG A 550 7.16 43.46 3.91
CA ARG A 550 6.18 43.04 2.89
C ARG A 550 4.77 43.42 3.33
N THR A 551 4.32 44.60 2.94
CA THR A 551 2.98 45.14 3.22
C THR A 551 1.84 44.26 2.73
N TRP A 552 2.03 43.48 1.65
CA TRP A 552 1.03 42.53 1.16
C TRP A 552 0.72 41.39 2.14
N LEU A 553 1.71 40.91 2.91
CA LEU A 553 1.50 39.83 3.87
C LEU A 553 0.59 40.25 5.03
N ARG A 554 0.54 41.54 5.38
CA ARG A 554 -0.39 42.10 6.39
C ARG A 554 -1.87 41.95 6.03
N ARG A 555 -2.20 41.58 4.79
CA ARG A 555 -3.57 41.29 4.34
C ARG A 555 -4.11 39.98 4.93
N PHE A 556 -3.23 39.07 5.34
CA PHE A 556 -3.61 37.82 5.97
C PHE A 556 -3.76 37.99 7.49
N ARG A 557 -4.84 37.45 8.07
CA ARG A 557 -5.21 37.58 9.48
C ARG A 557 -4.10 37.15 10.46
N TRP A 558 -3.21 36.26 10.03
CA TRP A 558 -2.08 35.75 10.81
C TRP A 558 -0.89 36.72 10.94
N PHE A 559 -0.80 37.71 10.04
CA PHE A 559 0.33 38.65 9.92
C PHE A 559 -0.09 40.11 10.16
N LYS A 560 -1.34 40.32 10.60
CA LYS A 560 -1.93 41.65 10.82
C LYS A 560 -1.19 42.43 11.91
N ASP A 561 -0.60 41.73 12.89
CA ASP A 561 -0.04 42.31 14.11
C ASP A 561 1.50 42.24 14.24
N VAL A 562 2.22 42.13 13.13
CA VAL A 562 3.69 42.21 13.14
C VAL A 562 4.14 43.61 13.63
N ARG A 563 4.63 43.70 14.88
CA ARG A 563 5.05 44.93 15.60
C ARG A 563 6.53 44.86 16.05
N ASP A 564 7.15 46.02 16.29
CA ASP A 564 8.59 46.14 16.61
C ASP A 564 8.86 45.88 18.11
N ASP A 565 8.97 44.59 18.46
CA ASP A 565 8.99 44.14 19.87
C ASP A 565 10.40 43.94 20.46
N GLY A 566 11.48 44.36 19.79
CA GLY A 566 12.84 44.36 20.37
C GLY A 566 13.47 42.97 20.61
N THR A 567 12.76 41.87 20.33
CA THR A 567 13.21 40.50 20.55
C THR A 567 13.86 39.89 19.31
N LYS A 568 15.08 40.33 18.95
CA LYS A 568 15.78 39.90 17.72
C LYS A 568 16.06 38.38 17.61
N TRP A 569 16.13 37.67 18.74
CA TRP A 569 16.54 36.26 18.82
C TRP A 569 15.40 35.28 19.12
N MET A 570 14.16 35.76 19.34
CA MET A 570 13.03 34.92 19.77
C MET A 570 12.62 33.89 18.72
N TRP A 571 12.66 34.26 17.43
CA TRP A 571 12.30 33.38 16.33
C TRP A 571 13.25 32.17 16.22
N LEU A 572 14.55 32.36 16.46
CA LEU A 572 15.56 31.29 16.49
C LEU A 572 15.32 30.33 17.64
N ALA A 573 14.96 30.85 18.82
CA ALA A 573 14.61 30.02 19.96
C ALA A 573 13.34 29.19 19.70
N CYS A 574 12.32 29.78 19.06
CA CYS A 574 11.10 29.07 18.68
C CYS A 574 11.37 28.02 17.59
N LEU A 575 12.19 28.33 16.58
CA LEU A 575 12.61 27.41 15.54
C LEU A 575 13.38 26.23 16.12
N LEU A 576 14.37 26.49 16.99
CA LEU A 576 15.14 25.46 17.67
C LEU A 576 14.23 24.56 18.52
N TRP A 577 13.28 25.15 19.26
CA TRP A 577 12.34 24.40 20.06
C TRP A 577 11.41 23.51 19.23
N LEU A 578 10.89 24.03 18.11
CA LEU A 578 10.09 23.25 17.15
C LEU A 578 10.91 22.14 16.51
N ALA A 579 12.16 22.41 16.13
CA ALA A 579 13.08 21.42 15.57
C ALA A 579 13.38 20.30 16.58
N ILE A 580 13.58 20.62 17.87
CA ILE A 580 13.77 19.60 18.92
C ILE A 580 12.50 18.75 19.12
N ASN A 581 11.32 19.35 19.15
CA ASN A 581 10.06 18.61 19.31
C ASN A 581 9.76 17.71 18.10
N ILE A 582 9.92 18.22 16.89
CA ILE A 582 9.68 17.45 15.66
C ILE A 582 10.77 16.39 15.49
N GLY A 583 12.04 16.78 15.64
CA GLY A 583 13.20 15.90 15.49
C GLY A 583 13.19 14.74 16.48
N SER A 584 12.81 14.97 17.74
CA SER A 584 12.69 13.88 18.73
C SER A 584 11.60 12.87 18.37
N GLN A 585 10.47 13.30 17.80
CA GLN A 585 9.41 12.37 17.35
C GLN A 585 9.82 11.61 16.08
N ILE A 586 10.53 12.29 15.15
CA ILE A 586 11.10 11.64 13.98
C ILE A 586 12.10 10.55 14.41
N LEU A 587 12.98 10.83 15.37
CA LEU A 587 13.92 9.85 15.91
C LEU A 587 13.21 8.61 16.46
N VAL A 588 12.10 8.76 17.20
CA VAL A 588 11.31 7.62 17.68
C VAL A 588 10.69 6.82 16.51
N ALA A 589 10.18 7.50 15.49
CA ALA A 589 9.61 6.83 14.32
C ALA A 589 10.65 6.06 13.49
N LEU A 590 11.85 6.63 13.36
CA LEU A 590 12.97 6.04 12.62
C LEU A 590 13.50 4.75 13.25
N LEU A 591 13.26 4.51 14.55
CA LEU A 591 13.67 3.27 15.23
C LEU A 591 13.22 2.03 14.43
N SER A 592 11.97 2.01 13.97
CA SER A 592 11.37 0.87 13.25
C SER A 592 12.02 0.48 11.91
N LEU A 593 12.89 1.34 11.36
CA LEU A 593 13.59 1.07 10.11
C LEU A 593 14.86 0.23 10.29
N PHE A 594 15.41 0.17 11.51
CA PHE A 594 16.72 -0.43 11.79
C PHE A 594 16.62 -1.83 12.43
N TRP A 595 15.44 -2.46 12.35
CA TRP A 595 15.25 -3.87 12.65
C TRP A 595 14.39 -4.56 11.58
N PRO A 596 14.80 -4.57 10.30
CA PRO A 596 14.02 -5.25 9.26
C PRO A 596 13.77 -6.72 9.61
N MET A 597 12.57 -7.19 9.27
CA MET A 597 12.21 -8.60 9.38
C MET A 597 12.42 -9.24 8.02
N SER A 598 13.47 -10.05 7.90
CA SER A 598 13.82 -10.77 6.68
C SER A 598 13.26 -12.18 6.72
N ASN A 599 13.22 -12.82 5.54
CA ASN A 599 12.99 -14.26 5.50
C ASN A 599 14.22 -14.97 6.05
N SER A 600 14.01 -16.02 6.85
CA SER A 600 15.14 -16.81 7.34
C SER A 600 15.71 -17.68 6.22
N ASP A 601 17.03 -17.79 6.17
CA ASP A 601 17.73 -18.69 5.24
C ASP A 601 17.42 -20.17 5.55
N PHE A 602 17.04 -20.45 6.79
CA PHE A 602 16.62 -21.78 7.23
C PHE A 602 15.09 -21.88 7.26
N PRO A 603 14.48 -22.90 6.65
CA PRO A 603 13.05 -23.12 6.76
C PRO A 603 12.68 -23.53 8.19
N LEU A 604 11.54 -23.00 8.67
CA LEU A 604 10.89 -23.49 9.88
C LEU A 604 10.25 -24.84 9.58
N LEU A 605 10.33 -25.79 10.51
CA LEU A 605 9.74 -27.12 10.34
C LEU A 605 8.40 -27.19 11.08
N ASP A 606 7.32 -27.32 10.32
CA ASP A 606 5.97 -27.49 10.84
C ASP A 606 5.52 -28.96 10.74
N TYR A 607 4.50 -29.30 11.53
CA TYR A 607 3.81 -30.59 11.43
C TYR A 607 2.72 -30.54 10.36
N GLY A 608 2.73 -31.48 9.42
CA GLY A 608 1.73 -31.54 8.35
C GLY A 608 2.06 -32.55 7.25
N ASN A 609 1.64 -32.21 6.03
CA ASN A 609 1.87 -33.03 4.85
C ASN A 609 3.06 -32.50 4.05
N VAL A 610 3.90 -33.41 3.55
CA VAL A 610 5.01 -33.11 2.62
C VAL A 610 4.66 -33.66 1.25
N THR A 611 4.94 -32.89 0.21
CA THR A 611 4.76 -33.29 -1.19
C THR A 611 6.10 -33.68 -1.80
N LEU A 612 6.12 -34.80 -2.51
CA LEU A 612 7.28 -35.36 -3.21
C LEU A 612 6.88 -35.77 -4.63
N ALA A 613 7.84 -36.07 -5.51
CA ALA A 613 7.52 -36.76 -6.76
C ALA A 613 7.17 -38.23 -6.52
N ASP A 614 6.19 -38.73 -7.28
CA ASP A 614 5.78 -40.13 -7.23
C ASP A 614 6.65 -40.99 -8.15
N LEU A 615 7.63 -41.69 -7.57
CA LEU A 615 8.59 -42.51 -8.32
C LEU A 615 8.03 -43.88 -8.73
N ASN A 616 6.71 -44.10 -8.65
CA ASN A 616 6.09 -45.33 -9.11
C ASN A 616 5.92 -45.38 -10.63
N VAL A 617 5.56 -44.26 -11.26
CA VAL A 617 5.19 -44.20 -12.69
C VAL A 617 5.65 -42.89 -13.33
N TRP A 618 5.99 -42.93 -14.62
CA TRP A 618 6.25 -41.74 -15.42
C TRP A 618 4.96 -41.26 -16.11
N TYR A 619 4.44 -40.09 -15.71
CA TYR A 619 3.32 -39.41 -16.37
C TYR A 619 3.50 -37.90 -16.38
N VAL A 620 2.88 -37.26 -17.36
CA VAL A 620 2.80 -35.79 -17.49
C VAL A 620 1.46 -35.24 -16.98
N ASP A 621 0.38 -36.05 -16.96
CA ASP A 621 -0.97 -35.65 -16.55
C ASP A 621 -1.61 -36.62 -15.55
N THR A 622 -2.48 -36.09 -14.67
CA THR A 622 -3.14 -36.87 -13.60
C THR A 622 -4.33 -37.70 -14.08
N ASN A 623 -4.91 -37.39 -15.24
CA ASN A 623 -6.06 -38.11 -15.84
C ASN A 623 -5.87 -38.22 -17.36
N PRO A 624 -5.18 -39.25 -17.88
CA PRO A 624 -5.08 -39.48 -19.31
C PRO A 624 -6.46 -39.86 -19.89
N PRO A 625 -6.90 -39.26 -21.02
CA PRO A 625 -8.27 -39.38 -21.52
C PRO A 625 -8.70 -40.77 -22.05
N ASP A 626 -7.80 -41.76 -22.19
CA ASP A 626 -8.09 -43.01 -22.95
C ASP A 626 -7.73 -44.34 -22.23
N ILE A 627 -7.69 -44.38 -20.89
CA ILE A 627 -7.33 -45.62 -20.13
C ILE A 627 -8.32 -46.79 -20.38
N GLU A 628 -9.54 -46.53 -20.85
CA GLU A 628 -10.63 -47.52 -20.89
C GLU A 628 -10.48 -48.65 -21.90
N THR A 629 -9.67 -48.52 -22.96
CA THR A 629 -9.64 -49.51 -24.06
C THR A 629 -8.43 -50.46 -24.03
N ASN A 630 -7.28 -50.06 -23.48
CA ASN A 630 -6.13 -50.97 -23.28
C ASN A 630 -5.10 -50.40 -22.28
N PRO A 631 -5.31 -50.54 -20.96
CA PRO A 631 -4.55 -49.82 -19.95
C PRO A 631 -3.05 -50.16 -19.99
N HIS A 632 -2.65 -51.42 -20.10
CA HIS A 632 -1.24 -51.79 -19.93
C HIS A 632 -0.30 -51.39 -21.08
N ARG A 633 -0.81 -51.20 -22.31
CA ARG A 633 0.01 -50.86 -23.47
C ARG A 633 0.22 -49.35 -23.61
N LEU A 634 -0.85 -48.58 -23.47
CA LEU A 634 -0.81 -47.12 -23.56
C LEU A 634 0.02 -46.52 -22.42
N ILE A 635 -0.09 -47.10 -21.21
CA ILE A 635 0.64 -46.67 -20.01
C ILE A 635 2.15 -46.75 -20.21
N ASN A 636 2.65 -47.86 -20.77
CA ASN A 636 4.08 -48.02 -21.01
C ASN A 636 4.59 -47.06 -22.10
N GLU A 637 3.84 -46.90 -23.19
CA GLU A 637 4.20 -46.03 -24.31
C GLU A 637 4.27 -44.54 -23.90
N THR A 638 3.28 -44.03 -23.16
CA THR A 638 3.31 -42.64 -22.64
C THR A 638 4.39 -42.42 -21.57
N SER A 639 4.72 -43.45 -20.78
CA SER A 639 5.71 -43.36 -19.71
C SER A 639 7.14 -43.23 -20.23
N LEU A 640 7.44 -43.90 -21.35
CA LEU A 640 8.73 -43.84 -22.03
C LEU A 640 8.97 -42.45 -22.62
N GLU A 641 7.98 -41.89 -23.32
CA GLU A 641 8.06 -40.52 -23.85
C GLU A 641 8.19 -39.48 -22.73
N ALA A 642 7.41 -39.61 -21.65
CA ALA A 642 7.48 -38.71 -20.51
C ALA A 642 8.91 -38.63 -19.93
N ALA A 643 9.58 -39.78 -19.76
CA ALA A 643 10.96 -39.81 -19.27
C ALA A 643 11.94 -39.08 -20.21
N TRP A 644 11.74 -39.18 -21.53
CA TRP A 644 12.52 -38.41 -22.49
C TRP A 644 12.27 -36.90 -22.37
N VAL A 645 11.00 -36.48 -22.22
CA VAL A 645 10.63 -35.05 -22.07
C VAL A 645 11.32 -34.44 -20.85
N PHE A 646 11.27 -35.10 -19.69
CA PHE A 646 11.96 -34.61 -18.48
C PHE A 646 13.49 -34.61 -18.66
N GLY A 647 14.07 -35.59 -19.36
CA GLY A 647 15.49 -35.58 -19.68
C GLY A 647 15.91 -34.42 -20.61
N MET A 648 15.04 -34.02 -21.54
CA MET A 648 15.24 -32.86 -22.39
C MET A 648 15.14 -31.54 -21.61
N GLU A 649 14.25 -31.45 -20.62
CA GLU A 649 14.15 -30.30 -19.73
C GLU A 649 15.45 -30.09 -18.93
N ALA A 650 16.02 -31.18 -18.42
CA ALA A 650 17.24 -31.16 -17.62
C ALA A 650 18.51 -30.73 -18.37
N ILE A 651 18.44 -30.46 -19.68
CA ILE A 651 19.55 -29.85 -20.44
C ILE A 651 19.98 -28.53 -19.80
N ALA A 652 19.02 -27.74 -19.30
CA ALA A 652 19.26 -26.45 -18.68
C ALA A 652 19.74 -26.54 -17.22
N TYR A 653 19.73 -27.73 -16.62
CA TYR A 653 20.00 -27.87 -15.19
C TYR A 653 21.50 -27.79 -14.90
N PRO A 654 21.89 -27.05 -13.84
CA PRO A 654 23.29 -26.83 -13.52
C PRO A 654 23.95 -28.09 -12.94
N GLN A 655 25.23 -28.26 -13.27
CA GLN A 655 26.06 -29.37 -12.77
C GLN A 655 27.09 -28.86 -11.78
N PHE A 656 27.19 -29.52 -10.62
CA PHE A 656 28.16 -29.24 -9.56
C PHE A 656 29.01 -30.47 -9.22
N ASP A 657 30.13 -30.26 -8.52
CA ASP A 657 30.88 -31.35 -7.90
C ASP A 657 30.15 -31.83 -6.64
N VAL A 658 30.25 -33.13 -6.30
CA VAL A 658 29.64 -33.69 -5.08
C VAL A 658 30.13 -33.00 -3.81
N ALA A 659 31.31 -32.37 -3.82
CA ALA A 659 31.84 -31.59 -2.70
C ALA A 659 31.13 -30.24 -2.49
N ASP A 660 30.43 -29.69 -3.50
CA ASP A 660 29.81 -28.36 -3.49
C ASP A 660 28.28 -28.46 -3.49
N ILE A 661 27.72 -28.79 -2.32
CA ILE A 661 26.29 -29.01 -2.14
C ILE A 661 25.55 -27.68 -2.11
N GLN A 662 24.71 -27.45 -3.12
CA GLN A 662 23.77 -26.32 -3.16
C GLN A 662 22.51 -26.61 -2.32
N ASP A 663 22.24 -25.77 -1.33
CA ASP A 663 21.03 -25.85 -0.48
C ASP A 663 19.92 -24.87 -0.92
N ASP A 664 20.25 -23.84 -1.70
CA ASP A 664 19.32 -22.84 -2.24
C ASP A 664 19.18 -22.98 -3.76
N LEU A 665 17.94 -23.17 -4.23
CA LEU A 665 17.57 -23.30 -5.63
C LEU A 665 17.16 -21.97 -6.28
N SER A 666 16.96 -20.90 -5.50
CA SER A 666 16.35 -19.65 -5.98
C SER A 666 17.14 -18.94 -7.09
N GLY A 667 18.46 -19.16 -7.14
CA GLY A 667 19.36 -18.62 -8.16
C GLY A 667 19.71 -19.59 -9.29
N LEU A 668 19.15 -20.80 -9.31
CA LEU A 668 19.50 -21.85 -10.25
C LEU A 668 18.44 -22.02 -11.35
N ALA A 669 18.86 -22.43 -12.55
CA ALA A 669 17.96 -22.69 -13.67
C ALA A 669 17.09 -23.95 -13.51
N GLY A 670 17.40 -24.79 -12.51
CA GLY A 670 16.72 -26.04 -12.18
C GLY A 670 17.43 -26.73 -11.01
N THR A 671 16.98 -27.93 -10.65
CA THR A 671 17.60 -28.67 -9.53
C THR A 671 19.04 -29.09 -9.85
N PRO A 672 19.98 -29.03 -8.88
CA PRO A 672 21.39 -29.28 -9.12
C PRO A 672 21.67 -30.76 -9.37
N LEU A 673 22.49 -31.04 -10.40
CA LEU A 673 23.03 -32.37 -10.69
C LEU A 673 24.46 -32.45 -10.16
N TYR A 674 24.81 -33.52 -9.44
CA TYR A 674 26.15 -33.68 -8.90
C TYR A 674 26.95 -34.72 -9.69
N LYS A 675 28.14 -34.37 -10.14
CA LYS A 675 29.05 -35.27 -10.85
C LYS A 675 30.10 -35.83 -9.90
N ALA A 676 30.22 -37.16 -9.85
CA ALA A 676 31.29 -37.89 -9.17
C ALA A 676 32.14 -38.66 -10.20
N ALA A 677 33.27 -39.22 -9.76
CA ALA A 677 34.15 -39.99 -10.64
C ALA A 677 33.45 -41.26 -11.14
N GLY A 678 32.94 -41.23 -12.38
CA GLY A 678 32.28 -42.37 -13.03
C GLY A 678 30.79 -42.54 -12.69
N GLU A 679 30.17 -41.57 -12.02
CA GLU A 679 28.72 -41.58 -11.75
C GLU A 679 28.16 -40.15 -11.66
N TYR A 680 26.85 -40.03 -11.86
CA TYR A 680 26.10 -38.82 -11.51
C TYR A 680 25.15 -39.11 -10.36
N VAL A 681 25.01 -38.16 -9.42
CA VAL A 681 24.18 -38.28 -8.23
C VAL A 681 23.16 -37.15 -8.19
N TYR A 682 21.93 -37.48 -7.82
CA TYR A 682 20.86 -36.53 -7.56
C TYR A 682 20.36 -36.65 -6.11
N ARG A 683 19.99 -35.52 -5.50
CA ARG A 683 19.40 -35.44 -4.16
C ARG A 683 17.99 -34.90 -4.25
N PHE A 684 17.05 -35.59 -3.61
CA PHE A 684 15.62 -35.25 -3.67
C PHE A 684 15.27 -34.06 -2.78
N PHE A 685 14.20 -33.34 -3.10
CA PHE A 685 13.70 -32.22 -2.30
C PHE A 685 12.35 -32.52 -1.66
N ASN A 686 12.24 -32.25 -0.36
CA ASN A 686 10.99 -32.31 0.39
C ASN A 686 10.27 -30.96 0.26
N ARG A 687 9.04 -30.94 -0.29
CA ARG A 687 8.34 -29.69 -0.63
C ARG A 687 7.07 -29.48 0.20
N ASN A 688 6.74 -28.23 0.46
CA ASN A 688 5.47 -27.87 1.09
C ASN A 688 4.32 -27.92 0.05
N PRO A 689 3.22 -28.65 0.29
CA PRO A 689 2.10 -28.76 -0.67
C PRO A 689 1.51 -27.42 -1.12
N LYS A 690 1.51 -26.41 -0.24
CA LYS A 690 0.94 -25.08 -0.52
C LYS A 690 1.90 -24.17 -1.30
N HIS A 691 3.20 -24.45 -1.22
CA HIS A 691 4.28 -23.57 -1.65
C HIS A 691 5.45 -24.41 -2.16
N GLN A 692 5.20 -25.26 -3.16
CA GLN A 692 6.11 -26.36 -3.53
C GLN A 692 7.47 -25.89 -4.06
N PHE A 693 7.51 -24.73 -4.71
CA PHE A 693 8.72 -24.19 -5.35
C PHE A 693 9.43 -23.11 -4.52
N THR A 694 8.81 -22.65 -3.43
CA THR A 694 9.39 -21.61 -2.57
C THR A 694 9.78 -22.14 -1.19
N ASN A 695 9.08 -23.17 -0.70
CA ASN A 695 9.38 -23.81 0.58
C ASN A 695 9.77 -25.27 0.33
N TYR A 696 11.06 -25.52 0.24
CA TYR A 696 11.64 -26.83 0.04
C TYR A 696 12.83 -27.05 1.00
N LEU A 697 13.17 -28.31 1.21
CA LEU A 697 14.33 -28.72 1.99
C LEU A 697 15.00 -29.91 1.29
N ALA A 698 16.32 -29.86 1.11
CA ALA A 698 17.07 -30.99 0.57
C ALA A 698 16.93 -32.22 1.49
N SER A 699 16.54 -33.35 0.91
CA SER A 699 16.45 -34.63 1.60
C SER A 699 17.82 -35.31 1.64
N SER A 700 18.02 -36.19 2.62
CA SER A 700 19.19 -37.08 2.66
C SER A 700 19.12 -38.22 1.63
N ARG A 701 17.97 -38.39 0.97
CA ARG A 701 17.78 -39.37 -0.11
C ARG A 701 18.54 -38.94 -1.36
N ASN A 702 19.28 -39.88 -1.92
CA ASN A 702 19.96 -39.71 -3.20
C ASN A 702 19.81 -40.93 -4.10
N VAL A 703 20.06 -40.72 -5.39
CA VAL A 703 20.09 -41.75 -6.43
C VAL A 703 21.26 -41.49 -7.36
N SER A 704 21.86 -42.55 -7.91
CA SER A 704 22.99 -42.44 -8.83
C SER A 704 22.73 -43.12 -10.17
N ALA A 705 23.25 -42.52 -11.24
CA ALA A 705 23.24 -43.07 -12.59
C ALA A 705 24.67 -43.43 -13.00
N THR A 706 24.83 -44.66 -13.50
CA THR A 706 26.11 -45.21 -13.98
C THR A 706 25.92 -45.81 -15.36
N ALA A 707 26.86 -45.56 -16.28
CA ALA A 707 26.84 -46.17 -17.60
C ALA A 707 28.21 -46.75 -17.97
N THR A 708 28.20 -47.88 -18.66
CA THR A 708 29.41 -48.52 -19.20
C THR A 708 29.24 -48.73 -20.70
N CYS A 709 30.24 -48.35 -21.48
CA CYS A 709 30.21 -48.42 -22.94
C CYS A 709 31.44 -49.15 -23.49
N THR A 710 31.23 -49.99 -24.49
CA THR A 710 32.27 -50.65 -25.28
C THR A 710 32.19 -50.17 -26.73
N ALA A 711 33.28 -49.58 -27.24
CA ALA A 711 33.39 -49.22 -28.64
C ALA A 711 33.65 -50.46 -29.49
N LEU A 712 32.93 -50.61 -30.59
CA LEU A 712 33.10 -51.71 -31.55
C LEU A 712 33.96 -51.27 -32.74
N GLU A 713 34.70 -52.22 -33.31
CA GLU A 713 35.40 -52.01 -34.57
C GLU A 713 34.43 -52.23 -35.73
N VAL A 714 34.26 -51.23 -36.59
CA VAL A 714 33.32 -51.25 -37.73
C VAL A 714 34.04 -51.73 -39.00
N ARG A 715 33.36 -52.50 -39.85
CA ARG A 715 33.93 -53.06 -41.10
C ARG A 715 33.92 -52.03 -42.23
N GLY A 716 35.04 -51.89 -42.94
CA GLY A 716 35.14 -50.98 -44.10
C GLY A 716 35.04 -49.49 -43.72
N ASP A 717 34.43 -48.68 -44.58
CA ASP A 717 34.21 -47.23 -44.34
C ASP A 717 33.03 -46.95 -43.37
N GLY A 718 32.45 -48.00 -42.77
CA GLY A 718 31.33 -47.88 -41.83
C GLY A 718 30.02 -47.42 -42.48
N ILE A 719 29.80 -47.86 -43.73
CA ILE A 719 28.57 -47.63 -44.48
C ILE A 719 27.49 -48.60 -43.97
N VAL A 720 26.32 -48.07 -43.64
CA VAL A 720 25.15 -48.87 -43.27
C VAL A 720 24.59 -49.52 -44.54
N VAL A 721 24.43 -50.84 -44.52
CA VAL A 721 23.91 -51.63 -45.65
C VAL A 721 22.41 -51.81 -45.49
N ASP A 722 21.64 -51.46 -46.52
CA ASP A 722 20.20 -51.68 -46.59
C ASP A 722 19.90 -52.86 -47.52
N GLU A 723 19.42 -53.98 -46.96
CA GLU A 723 19.04 -55.19 -47.71
C GLU A 723 17.55 -55.18 -48.16
N GLY A 724 16.81 -54.09 -47.96
CA GLY A 724 15.38 -53.99 -48.28
C GLY A 724 15.06 -53.97 -49.78
N GLN A 725 14.44 -55.03 -50.30
CA GLN A 725 13.75 -55.03 -51.60
C GLN A 725 12.25 -54.73 -51.38
N ALA A 726 11.81 -53.55 -51.82
CA ALA A 726 10.44 -53.03 -51.89
C ALA A 726 10.03 -52.04 -50.77
N TYR A 727 9.26 -51.03 -51.20
CA TYR A 727 8.82 -49.82 -50.49
C TYR A 727 7.88 -50.09 -49.28
N GLU A 728 7.59 -51.35 -48.96
CA GLU A 728 6.67 -51.75 -47.88
C GLU A 728 7.37 -52.49 -46.71
N ASP A 729 8.64 -52.91 -46.84
CA ASP A 729 9.43 -53.54 -45.78
C ASP A 729 10.62 -52.65 -45.41
N PHE A 730 10.44 -51.71 -44.46
CA PHE A 730 11.53 -50.92 -43.85
C PHE A 730 12.33 -51.74 -42.82
N GLY A 731 12.76 -52.94 -43.20
CA GLY A 731 13.46 -53.88 -42.33
C GLY A 731 14.79 -54.30 -42.96
N ASN A 732 15.87 -54.11 -42.20
CA ASN A 732 17.23 -54.66 -42.42
C ASN A 732 18.29 -53.64 -42.91
N MET A 733 18.31 -52.43 -42.33
CA MET A 733 19.55 -51.66 -42.25
C MET A 733 20.45 -52.29 -41.19
N PHE A 734 21.67 -52.68 -41.55
CA PHE A 734 22.64 -53.24 -40.60
C PHE A 734 24.05 -52.70 -40.83
N LEU A 735 24.86 -52.77 -39.77
CA LEU A 735 26.28 -52.45 -39.77
C LEU A 735 27.06 -53.66 -39.26
N GLU A 736 28.07 -54.09 -40.01
CA GLU A 736 28.96 -55.15 -39.54
C GLU A 736 30.03 -54.58 -38.62
N ALA A 737 30.04 -55.06 -37.39
CA ALA A 737 31.01 -54.65 -36.38
C ALA A 737 31.46 -55.85 -35.55
N ARG A 738 32.59 -55.69 -34.85
CA ARG A 738 33.12 -56.71 -33.95
C ARG A 738 33.60 -56.10 -32.62
N PRO A 739 33.42 -56.78 -31.49
CA PRO A 739 34.06 -56.40 -30.24
C PRO A 739 35.59 -56.39 -30.39
N PRO A 740 36.29 -55.48 -29.68
CA PRO A 740 37.75 -55.42 -29.72
C PRO A 740 38.37 -56.78 -29.36
N GLY A 741 39.24 -57.29 -30.22
CA GLY A 741 39.95 -58.56 -30.01
C GLY A 741 39.22 -59.84 -30.47
N THR A 742 38.06 -59.73 -31.12
CA THR A 742 37.36 -60.88 -31.73
C THR A 742 37.63 -60.97 -33.25
N GLN A 743 37.58 -62.18 -33.82
CA GLN A 743 37.82 -62.38 -35.26
C GLN A 743 36.53 -62.38 -36.10
N GLU A 744 35.37 -62.61 -35.46
CA GLU A 744 34.08 -62.75 -36.13
C GLU A 744 33.38 -61.40 -36.29
N TRP A 745 32.90 -61.12 -37.50
CA TRP A 745 32.10 -59.93 -37.81
C TRP A 745 30.62 -60.26 -37.60
N VAL A 746 29.92 -59.45 -36.80
CA VAL A 746 28.51 -59.64 -36.47
C VAL A 746 27.70 -58.49 -37.09
N LYS A 747 26.54 -58.81 -37.66
CA LYS A 747 25.58 -57.80 -38.16
C LYS A 747 24.83 -57.18 -36.98
N TYR A 748 24.88 -55.86 -36.83
CA TYR A 748 24.10 -55.08 -35.87
C TYR A 748 23.03 -54.29 -36.58
N ASP A 749 21.76 -54.50 -36.23
CA ASP A 749 20.65 -53.78 -36.85
C ASP A 749 20.64 -52.30 -36.43
N ILE A 750 20.50 -51.42 -37.42
CA ILE A 750 20.44 -49.98 -37.28
C ILE A 750 19.04 -49.53 -37.69
N THR A 751 18.31 -48.89 -36.78
CA THR A 751 16.91 -48.51 -37.05
C THR A 751 16.78 -47.18 -37.77
N GLU A 752 17.76 -46.29 -37.59
CA GLU A 752 17.80 -44.95 -38.16
C GLU A 752 19.27 -44.54 -38.39
N GLN A 753 19.53 -43.80 -39.45
CA GLN A 753 20.81 -43.16 -39.68
C GLN A 753 20.61 -41.67 -39.94
N ALA A 754 21.35 -40.84 -39.20
CA ALA A 754 21.32 -39.39 -39.35
C ALA A 754 22.73 -38.86 -39.60
N ALA A 755 22.91 -38.13 -40.71
CA ALA A 755 24.20 -37.63 -41.17
C ALA A 755 24.94 -36.83 -40.09
N GLY A 756 26.16 -37.28 -39.71
CA GLY A 756 27.01 -36.62 -38.72
C GLY A 756 26.46 -36.58 -37.29
N SER A 757 25.35 -37.28 -37.04
CA SER A 757 24.57 -37.20 -35.80
C SER A 757 24.67 -38.51 -35.00
N VAL A 758 24.44 -38.42 -33.69
CA VAL A 758 24.39 -39.57 -32.78
C VAL A 758 22.97 -40.08 -32.69
N THR A 759 22.81 -41.38 -32.97
CA THR A 759 21.57 -42.14 -32.91
C THR A 759 21.61 -43.04 -31.69
N TRP A 760 20.60 -42.92 -30.82
CA TRP A 760 20.48 -43.65 -29.55
C TRP A 760 19.37 -44.70 -29.68
N MET A 761 19.75 -45.98 -29.76
CA MET A 761 18.81 -47.09 -29.86
C MET A 761 18.73 -47.81 -28.51
N ALA A 762 17.62 -47.66 -27.80
CA ALA A 762 17.39 -48.23 -26.48
C ALA A 762 16.57 -49.53 -26.58
N SER A 763 16.98 -50.59 -25.89
CA SER A 763 16.21 -51.83 -25.85
C SER A 763 15.03 -51.73 -24.87
N VAL A 764 13.85 -52.09 -25.33
CA VAL A 764 12.62 -52.10 -24.52
C VAL A 764 12.62 -53.26 -23.51
N GLN A 765 13.40 -54.32 -23.75
CA GLN A 765 13.50 -55.49 -22.86
C GLN A 765 14.63 -55.36 -21.81
N SER A 766 14.48 -56.03 -20.67
CA SER A 766 15.40 -55.94 -19.53
C SER A 766 16.59 -56.90 -19.61
N PHE A 767 17.42 -56.78 -20.65
CA PHE A 767 18.53 -57.72 -20.91
C PHE A 767 19.71 -57.62 -19.92
N CYS A 768 19.96 -56.45 -19.31
CA CYS A 768 21.08 -56.23 -18.38
C CYS A 768 20.68 -56.13 -16.90
N GLY A 769 19.40 -56.35 -16.57
CA GLY A 769 18.90 -56.31 -15.20
C GLY A 769 17.60 -55.48 -15.06
N PRO A 770 16.97 -55.49 -13.88
CA PRO A 770 15.65 -54.89 -13.68
C PRO A 770 15.66 -53.35 -13.71
N ARG A 771 16.80 -52.70 -13.41
CA ARG A 771 16.98 -51.23 -13.39
C ARG A 771 17.96 -50.73 -14.47
N CYS A 772 18.22 -51.57 -15.47
CA CYS A 772 19.24 -51.33 -16.48
C CYS A 772 18.62 -51.41 -17.89
N THR A 773 19.06 -50.53 -18.78
CA THR A 773 18.66 -50.47 -20.19
C THR A 773 19.89 -50.57 -21.08
N ASN A 774 19.85 -51.49 -22.04
CA ASN A 774 20.88 -51.67 -23.06
C ASN A 774 20.69 -50.68 -24.20
N PHE A 775 21.80 -50.19 -24.72
CA PHE A 775 21.86 -49.28 -25.85
C PHE A 775 22.80 -49.76 -26.94
N THR A 776 22.36 -49.58 -28.18
CA THR A 776 23.23 -49.52 -29.34
C THR A 776 23.30 -48.05 -29.75
N VAL A 777 24.50 -47.45 -29.71
CA VAL A 777 24.69 -46.03 -30.03
C VAL A 777 25.56 -45.94 -31.26
N MET A 778 25.09 -45.20 -32.26
CA MET A 778 25.81 -45.02 -33.52
C MET A 778 26.03 -43.54 -33.79
N GLN A 779 27.25 -43.14 -34.13
CA GLN A 779 27.53 -41.83 -34.72
C GLN A 779 27.92 -42.05 -36.18
N TYR A 780 27.10 -41.56 -37.12
CA TYR A 780 27.31 -41.81 -38.54
C TYR A 780 28.34 -40.84 -39.16
N GLY A 781 29.34 -41.37 -39.85
CA GLY A 781 30.37 -40.59 -40.53
C GLY A 781 29.84 -39.92 -41.79
N PHE A 782 29.89 -38.58 -41.87
CA PHE A 782 29.36 -37.85 -43.03
C PHE A 782 30.07 -36.51 -43.33
N SER A 783 30.73 -35.88 -42.36
CA SER A 783 31.33 -34.56 -42.52
C SER A 783 32.78 -34.52 -42.04
N ASP A 784 33.54 -33.49 -42.42
CA ASP A 784 34.94 -33.32 -41.98
C ASP A 784 35.12 -33.31 -40.46
N ARG A 785 34.04 -33.02 -39.71
CA ARG A 785 34.03 -33.01 -38.24
C ARG A 785 33.75 -34.38 -37.62
N VAL A 786 33.04 -35.25 -38.34
CA VAL A 786 32.71 -36.63 -37.95
C VAL A 786 33.03 -37.50 -39.15
N ALA A 787 34.31 -37.85 -39.26
CA ALA A 787 34.87 -38.51 -40.43
C ALA A 787 34.55 -40.00 -40.48
N ASN A 788 34.50 -40.66 -39.31
CA ASN A 788 34.34 -42.11 -39.23
C ASN A 788 33.04 -42.49 -38.51
N THR A 789 32.33 -43.50 -39.03
CA THR A 789 31.21 -44.09 -38.32
C THR A 789 31.71 -44.84 -37.08
N SER A 790 31.13 -44.55 -35.92
CA SER A 790 31.44 -45.24 -34.66
C SER A 790 30.20 -45.91 -34.07
N LEU A 791 30.40 -47.09 -33.51
CA LEU A 791 29.34 -47.91 -32.92
C LEU A 791 29.73 -48.31 -31.50
N PHE A 792 28.81 -48.14 -30.55
CA PHE A 792 29.00 -48.45 -29.14
C PHE A 792 27.87 -49.32 -28.62
N LEU A 793 28.23 -50.29 -27.78
CA LEU A 793 27.27 -51.01 -26.94
C LEU A 793 27.39 -50.47 -25.52
N CYS A 794 26.28 -50.02 -24.96
CA CYS A 794 26.28 -49.38 -23.65
C CYS A 794 25.20 -49.95 -22.74
N ASN A 795 25.50 -50.04 -21.44
CA ASN A 795 24.52 -50.37 -20.41
C ASN A 795 24.36 -49.16 -19.50
N SER A 796 23.15 -48.61 -19.41
CA SER A 796 22.81 -47.53 -18.48
C SER A 796 22.04 -48.12 -17.30
N THR A 797 22.45 -47.82 -16.06
CA THR A 797 21.83 -48.34 -14.84
C THR A 797 21.54 -47.21 -13.86
N LEU A 798 20.34 -47.22 -13.26
CA LEU A 798 19.97 -46.33 -12.17
C LEU A 798 19.95 -47.10 -10.83
N SER A 799 20.72 -46.63 -9.85
CA SER A 799 20.80 -47.25 -8.52
C SER A 799 19.52 -47.09 -7.71
N THR A 800 19.41 -47.81 -6.59
CA THR A 800 18.29 -47.67 -5.65
C THR A 800 18.37 -46.37 -4.87
N VAL A 801 17.24 -45.70 -4.66
CA VAL A 801 17.19 -44.50 -3.82
C VAL A 801 17.58 -44.85 -2.38
N THR A 802 18.54 -44.12 -1.81
CA THR A 802 19.00 -44.36 -0.43
C THR A 802 17.93 -44.01 0.59
N ARG A 803 17.95 -44.69 1.73
CA ARG A 803 16.98 -44.43 2.81
C ARG A 803 17.23 -43.07 3.44
N ALA A 804 16.15 -42.46 3.94
CA ALA A 804 16.24 -41.22 4.68
C ALA A 804 16.92 -41.49 6.04
N HIS A 805 18.01 -40.77 6.34
CA HIS A 805 18.83 -41.02 7.53
C HIS A 805 18.91 -39.81 8.48
N ALA A 806 18.48 -38.61 8.05
CA ALA A 806 18.52 -37.42 8.88
C ALA A 806 17.33 -37.36 9.87
N LYS A 807 17.60 -36.88 11.10
CA LYS A 807 16.59 -36.69 12.17
C LYS A 807 15.43 -35.77 11.76
N ASN A 808 15.64 -34.95 10.75
CA ASN A 808 14.68 -33.98 10.20
C ASN A 808 14.30 -34.33 8.74
N ASP A 809 14.21 -35.62 8.41
CA ASP A 809 13.78 -36.09 7.08
C ASP A 809 12.47 -36.88 7.15
N ILE A 810 11.92 -37.20 5.99
CA ILE A 810 10.61 -37.86 5.86
C ILE A 810 10.60 -39.27 6.48
N THR A 811 9.42 -39.67 6.96
CA THR A 811 9.15 -41.01 7.48
C THR A 811 8.03 -41.66 6.67
N THR A 812 8.25 -42.89 6.20
CA THR A 812 7.24 -43.66 5.45
C THR A 812 6.48 -44.58 6.41
N HIS A 813 5.14 -44.61 6.30
CA HIS A 813 4.28 -45.37 7.21
C HIS A 813 3.58 -46.54 6.52
N THR A 814 3.25 -46.40 5.24
CA THR A 814 2.60 -47.44 4.42
C THR A 814 3.56 -47.99 3.36
N ASP A 815 3.22 -49.15 2.79
CA ASP A 815 3.98 -49.72 1.67
C ASP A 815 3.80 -48.89 0.38
N GLU A 816 2.66 -48.23 0.22
CA GLU A 816 2.40 -47.24 -0.85
C GLU A 816 3.32 -46.03 -0.73
N ASP A 817 3.48 -45.47 0.48
CA ASP A 817 4.45 -44.39 0.73
C ASP A 817 5.86 -44.83 0.37
N ARG A 818 6.23 -46.07 0.70
CA ARG A 818 7.57 -46.59 0.40
C ARG A 818 7.79 -46.72 -1.10
N ALA A 819 6.79 -47.20 -1.83
CA ALA A 819 6.86 -47.34 -3.28
C ALA A 819 6.98 -45.97 -3.97
N ALA A 820 6.16 -44.99 -3.58
CA ALA A 820 6.21 -43.63 -4.13
C ALA A 820 7.53 -42.89 -3.81
N VAL A 821 8.11 -43.10 -2.62
CA VAL A 821 9.31 -42.40 -2.14
C VAL A 821 10.62 -42.95 -2.69
N TYR A 822 10.71 -44.27 -2.84
CA TYR A 822 11.97 -44.96 -3.22
C TYR A 822 11.92 -45.50 -4.66
N GLY A 823 10.75 -45.47 -5.28
CA GLY A 823 10.51 -45.85 -6.66
C GLY A 823 10.52 -47.35 -6.92
N THR A 824 10.04 -47.71 -8.11
CA THR A 824 10.01 -49.09 -8.60
C THR A 824 11.17 -49.38 -9.54
N ASP A 825 11.49 -50.66 -9.75
CA ASP A 825 12.50 -51.03 -10.74
C ASP A 825 12.07 -50.66 -12.17
N GLY A 826 10.77 -50.67 -12.46
CA GLY A 826 10.21 -50.20 -13.72
C GLY A 826 10.50 -48.72 -13.97
N PHE A 827 10.25 -47.86 -12.97
CA PHE A 827 10.58 -46.42 -13.05
C PHE A 827 12.08 -46.21 -13.33
N ALA A 828 12.94 -46.94 -12.63
CA ALA A 828 14.38 -46.83 -12.76
C ALA A 828 14.90 -47.27 -14.14
N ARG A 829 14.35 -48.34 -14.69
CA ARG A 829 14.69 -48.83 -16.04
C ARG A 829 14.26 -47.84 -17.13
N ILE A 830 13.07 -47.29 -17.01
CA ILE A 830 12.57 -46.25 -17.92
C ILE A 830 13.49 -45.02 -17.84
N ALA A 831 13.87 -44.57 -16.65
CA ALA A 831 14.83 -43.48 -16.47
C ALA A 831 16.17 -43.76 -17.17
N ALA A 832 16.71 -44.98 -16.98
CA ALA A 832 17.99 -45.40 -17.56
C ALA A 832 17.99 -45.39 -19.10
N GLY A 833 16.81 -45.57 -19.72
CA GLY A 833 16.62 -45.55 -21.16
C GLY A 833 16.22 -44.20 -21.76
N ALA A 834 16.04 -43.16 -20.93
CA ALA A 834 15.29 -41.95 -21.28
C ALA A 834 15.74 -41.24 -22.57
N ILE A 835 17.04 -41.26 -22.89
CA ILE A 835 17.60 -40.58 -24.08
C ILE A 835 17.11 -41.18 -25.41
N GLY A 836 16.71 -42.46 -25.42
CA GLY A 836 16.31 -43.19 -26.62
C GLY A 836 14.78 -43.34 -26.81
N TRP A 837 13.97 -42.92 -25.84
CA TRP A 837 12.55 -43.22 -25.82
C TRP A 837 11.69 -42.31 -26.70
N THR A 838 10.97 -42.91 -27.64
CA THR A 838 9.98 -42.23 -28.50
C THR A 838 8.56 -42.36 -27.97
N GLY A 839 8.30 -43.37 -27.13
CA GLY A 839 6.95 -43.77 -26.72
C GLY A 839 6.23 -44.61 -27.76
N ILE A 840 6.59 -44.54 -29.04
CA ILE A 840 5.96 -45.31 -30.13
C ILE A 840 7.02 -46.17 -30.84
N PRO A 841 6.78 -47.47 -31.07
CA PRO A 841 7.68 -48.32 -31.84
C PRO A 841 7.77 -47.82 -33.29
N TRP A 842 9.00 -47.64 -33.79
CA TRP A 842 9.28 -47.16 -35.16
C TRP A 842 9.47 -48.36 -36.10
N ASN A 843 8.96 -48.30 -37.35
CA ASN A 843 9.15 -49.32 -38.40
C ASN A 843 8.90 -50.78 -37.94
N SER A 844 7.87 -51.03 -37.13
CA SER A 844 7.53 -52.37 -36.59
C SER A 844 8.57 -53.00 -35.63
N TRP A 845 9.60 -52.27 -35.22
CA TRP A 845 10.56 -52.70 -34.20
C TRP A 845 9.94 -52.59 -32.80
N MET A 846 9.56 -53.73 -32.22
CA MET A 846 8.89 -53.82 -30.90
C MET A 846 9.87 -54.04 -29.74
N ASP A 847 11.11 -54.41 -30.03
CA ASP A 847 12.15 -54.75 -29.05
C ASP A 847 13.07 -53.56 -28.71
N ARG A 848 12.99 -52.46 -29.47
CA ARG A 848 13.83 -51.27 -29.33
C ARG A 848 13.11 -49.98 -29.76
N GLN A 849 13.53 -48.85 -29.22
CA GLN A 849 13.12 -47.51 -29.64
C GLN A 849 14.36 -46.67 -29.92
N THR A 850 14.22 -45.70 -30.83
CA THR A 850 15.36 -44.95 -31.34
C THR A 850 15.07 -43.48 -31.45
N ARG A 851 16.04 -42.66 -31.02
CA ARG A 851 16.06 -41.23 -31.29
C ARG A 851 17.41 -40.77 -31.81
N SER A 852 17.36 -39.93 -32.83
CA SER A 852 18.51 -39.19 -33.34
C SER A 852 18.46 -37.73 -32.89
N TYR A 853 19.61 -37.18 -32.50
CA TYR A 853 19.72 -35.77 -32.13
C TYR A 853 20.55 -35.01 -33.16
N SER A 854 20.13 -33.78 -33.46
CA SER A 854 20.84 -32.94 -34.43
C SER A 854 22.30 -32.71 -34.03
N GLN A 855 23.20 -32.83 -35.00
CA GLN A 855 24.62 -32.53 -34.84
C GLN A 855 24.85 -31.13 -34.23
N GLY A 856 25.74 -31.06 -33.24
CA GLY A 856 26.05 -29.83 -32.49
C GLY A 856 25.20 -29.63 -31.24
N SER A 857 24.23 -30.51 -30.97
CA SER A 857 23.53 -30.54 -29.68
C SER A 857 24.38 -31.20 -28.60
N GLN A 858 24.00 -30.99 -27.33
CA GLN A 858 24.66 -31.62 -26.17
C GLN A 858 24.66 -33.16 -26.25
N TRP A 859 23.65 -33.74 -26.89
CA TRP A 859 23.45 -35.19 -27.02
C TRP A 859 23.96 -35.76 -28.36
N SER A 860 24.48 -34.90 -29.23
CA SER A 860 25.14 -35.28 -30.48
C SER A 860 26.23 -34.26 -30.82
N PRO A 861 27.40 -34.33 -30.16
CA PRO A 861 28.51 -33.41 -30.40
C PRO A 861 28.98 -33.42 -31.86
N ALA A 862 29.47 -32.26 -32.33
CA ALA A 862 29.98 -32.10 -33.69
C ALA A 862 31.47 -32.47 -33.80
N HIS A 863 31.88 -33.56 -33.17
CA HIS A 863 33.22 -34.17 -33.22
C HIS A 863 33.11 -35.69 -33.00
N GLN A 864 34.17 -36.44 -33.30
CA GLN A 864 34.19 -37.90 -33.10
C GLN A 864 34.07 -38.23 -31.61
N VAL A 865 32.97 -38.87 -31.21
CA VAL A 865 32.73 -39.17 -29.78
C VAL A 865 33.54 -40.39 -29.31
N THR A 866 33.97 -40.38 -28.05
CA THR A 866 34.62 -41.53 -27.40
C THR A 866 33.63 -42.36 -26.57
N LYS A 867 34.02 -43.58 -26.18
CA LYS A 867 33.17 -44.42 -25.31
C LYS A 867 32.91 -43.77 -23.95
N GLU A 868 33.86 -42.99 -23.43
CA GLU A 868 33.73 -42.24 -22.18
C GLU A 868 32.74 -41.09 -22.33
N GLU A 869 32.77 -40.35 -23.45
CA GLU A 869 31.80 -39.27 -23.72
C GLU A 869 30.37 -39.81 -23.89
N VAL A 870 30.21 -40.95 -24.58
CA VAL A 870 28.90 -41.61 -24.71
C VAL A 870 28.36 -42.05 -23.35
N ALA A 871 29.20 -42.65 -22.51
CA ALA A 871 28.81 -43.03 -21.15
C ALA A 871 28.45 -41.78 -20.31
N ASP A 872 29.21 -40.69 -20.42
CA ASP A 872 28.94 -39.44 -19.71
C ASP A 872 27.58 -38.83 -20.09
N MET A 873 27.28 -38.77 -21.40
CA MET A 873 25.99 -38.30 -21.90
C MET A 873 24.83 -39.18 -21.40
N LEU A 874 24.98 -40.51 -21.39
CA LEU A 874 23.97 -41.43 -20.85
C LEU A 874 23.70 -41.18 -19.37
N MET A 875 24.74 -41.08 -18.55
CA MET A 875 24.60 -40.84 -17.11
C MET A 875 23.94 -39.48 -16.86
N ARG A 876 24.38 -38.42 -17.55
CA ARG A 876 23.85 -37.07 -17.40
C ARG A 876 22.39 -36.97 -17.84
N PHE A 877 22.00 -37.60 -18.94
CA PHE A 877 20.61 -37.62 -19.39
C PHE A 877 19.72 -38.40 -18.42
N THR A 878 20.17 -39.58 -18.01
CA THR A 878 19.44 -40.46 -17.07
C THR A 878 19.16 -39.76 -15.74
N ILE A 879 20.20 -39.18 -15.13
CA ILE A 879 20.04 -38.48 -13.85
C ILE A 879 19.22 -37.20 -14.01
N GLY A 880 19.39 -36.51 -15.14
CA GLY A 880 18.67 -35.28 -15.48
C GLY A 880 17.17 -35.54 -15.59
N ALA A 881 16.77 -36.63 -16.25
CA ALA A 881 15.37 -37.03 -16.34
C ALA A 881 14.74 -37.22 -14.95
N VAL A 882 15.45 -37.88 -14.02
CA VAL A 882 14.97 -38.07 -12.64
C VAL A 882 14.89 -36.74 -11.89
N ALA A 883 15.87 -35.86 -12.06
CA ALA A 883 15.91 -34.55 -11.42
C ALA A 883 14.77 -33.62 -11.88
N ALA A 884 14.52 -33.56 -13.19
CA ALA A 884 13.42 -32.80 -13.75
C ALA A 884 12.06 -33.40 -13.37
N PHE A 885 11.97 -34.73 -13.25
CA PHE A 885 10.78 -35.37 -12.72
C PHE A 885 10.54 -35.06 -11.24
N ASP A 886 11.58 -34.97 -10.40
CA ASP A 886 11.42 -34.50 -9.02
C ASP A 886 11.00 -33.02 -8.95
N ASP A 887 11.36 -32.21 -9.95
CA ASP A 887 10.99 -30.78 -10.00
C ASP A 887 9.59 -30.51 -10.58
N HIS A 888 9.16 -31.23 -11.61
CA HIS A 888 7.90 -30.94 -12.34
C HIS A 888 6.99 -32.15 -12.56
N GLY A 889 7.39 -33.35 -12.13
CA GLY A 889 6.61 -34.57 -12.27
C GLY A 889 5.39 -34.66 -11.34
N ILE A 890 4.66 -35.76 -11.48
CA ILE A 890 3.48 -36.06 -10.66
C ILE A 890 3.81 -36.11 -9.17
N ARG A 891 2.85 -35.66 -8.35
CA ARG A 891 3.07 -35.40 -6.93
C ARG A 891 2.36 -36.40 -6.03
N TYR A 892 3.08 -36.88 -5.01
CA TYR A 892 2.58 -37.73 -3.93
C TYR A 892 2.66 -37.00 -2.59
N ASN A 893 1.58 -37.05 -1.81
CA ASN A 893 1.50 -36.36 -0.52
C ASN A 893 1.61 -37.34 0.64
N ILE A 894 2.65 -37.18 1.45
CA ILE A 894 2.84 -37.97 2.67
C ILE A 894 2.33 -37.18 3.86
N GLY A 895 1.37 -37.75 4.58
CA GLY A 895 0.85 -37.15 5.81
C GLY A 895 1.70 -37.43 7.04
N ARG A 896 1.38 -36.74 8.14
CA ARG A 896 1.94 -36.96 9.49
C ARG A 896 3.45 -36.74 9.60
N GLN A 897 3.97 -35.77 8.86
CA GLN A 897 5.40 -35.41 8.87
C GLN A 897 5.66 -34.24 9.80
N THR A 898 6.80 -34.25 10.51
CA THR A 898 7.28 -33.14 11.35
C THR A 898 8.25 -32.21 10.63
N VAL A 899 8.41 -32.40 9.32
CA VAL A 899 9.49 -31.82 8.52
C VAL A 899 8.96 -30.97 7.38
N VAL A 900 7.74 -30.43 7.52
CA VAL A 900 7.15 -29.57 6.47
C VAL A 900 7.91 -28.25 6.46
N PRO A 901 8.64 -27.91 5.38
CA PRO A 901 9.33 -26.64 5.31
C PRO A 901 8.30 -25.52 5.21
N SER A 902 8.40 -24.54 6.11
CA SER A 902 7.65 -23.30 6.06
C SER A 902 8.61 -22.12 6.15
N GLN A 903 8.25 -21.03 5.49
CA GLN A 903 9.08 -19.83 5.50
C GLN A 903 9.04 -19.18 6.88
N GLY A 904 10.16 -19.24 7.58
CA GLY A 904 10.38 -18.54 8.83
C GLY A 904 10.78 -17.08 8.60
N GLN A 905 10.62 -16.25 9.62
CA GLN A 905 11.12 -14.87 9.60
C GLN A 905 12.25 -14.72 10.60
N GLN A 906 13.26 -13.92 10.28
CA GLN A 906 14.36 -13.60 11.17
C GLN A 906 14.44 -12.10 11.38
N LEU A 907 14.83 -11.71 12.59
CA LEU A 907 15.08 -10.31 12.92
C LEU A 907 16.56 -9.99 12.68
N ASP A 908 16.83 -8.98 11.86
CA ASP A 908 18.17 -8.43 11.66
C ASP A 908 18.22 -7.03 12.28
N VAL A 909 19.09 -6.80 13.27
CA VAL A 909 19.09 -5.57 14.08
C VAL A 909 20.40 -4.80 13.90
N ASP A 910 20.30 -3.58 13.37
CA ASP A 910 21.44 -2.69 13.28
C ASP A 910 21.69 -1.95 14.61
N TRP A 911 22.40 -2.61 15.51
CA TRP A 911 22.67 -2.11 16.87
C TRP A 911 23.34 -0.73 16.91
N SER A 912 24.18 -0.40 15.92
CA SER A 912 24.85 0.90 15.83
C SER A 912 23.86 2.06 15.71
N TYR A 913 22.86 1.93 14.83
CA TYR A 913 21.82 2.93 14.64
C TYR A 913 20.85 2.97 15.82
N ILE A 914 20.47 1.82 16.37
CA ILE A 914 19.57 1.75 17.53
C ILE A 914 20.17 2.45 18.75
N PHE A 915 21.42 2.17 19.11
CA PHE A 915 22.07 2.86 20.23
C PHE A 915 22.27 4.35 19.96
N SER A 916 22.59 4.73 18.73
CA SER A 916 22.75 6.14 18.34
C SER A 916 21.44 6.93 18.49
N ILE A 917 20.32 6.35 18.07
CA ILE A 917 19.00 7.00 18.12
C ILE A 917 18.50 7.08 19.56
N LEU A 918 18.50 5.96 20.30
CA LEU A 918 18.07 5.93 21.70
C LEU A 918 18.95 6.80 22.59
N GLY A 919 20.27 6.78 22.36
CA GLY A 919 21.22 7.67 23.02
C GLY A 919 20.96 9.14 22.70
N GLY A 920 20.69 9.47 21.44
CA GLY A 920 20.33 10.82 20.99
C GLY A 920 19.06 11.34 21.66
N ILE A 921 18.02 10.51 21.76
CA ILE A 921 16.77 10.82 22.46
C ILE A 921 17.02 11.18 23.93
N CYS A 922 17.74 10.32 24.65
CA CYS A 922 18.09 10.56 26.06
C CYS A 922 18.97 11.81 26.21
N GLY A 923 19.93 12.02 25.29
CA GLY A 923 20.82 13.18 25.27
C GLY A 923 20.08 14.50 25.08
N ILE A 924 19.13 14.56 24.13
CA ILE A 924 18.28 15.75 23.89
C ILE A 924 17.47 16.10 25.15
N GLN A 925 16.85 15.09 25.77
CA GLN A 925 16.04 15.31 26.97
C GLN A 925 16.90 15.76 28.16
N PHE A 926 18.08 15.15 28.34
CA PHE A 926 19.04 15.54 29.37
C PHE A 926 19.55 16.98 29.16
N PHE A 927 19.92 17.34 27.93
CA PHE A 927 20.36 18.70 27.61
C PHE A 927 19.25 19.74 27.87
N ALA A 928 18.01 19.45 27.48
CA ALA A 928 16.86 20.31 27.77
C ALA A 928 16.63 20.48 29.28
N LEU A 929 16.81 19.41 30.07
CA LEU A 929 16.74 19.47 31.53
C LEU A 929 17.86 20.36 32.11
N CYS A 930 19.11 20.20 31.65
CA CYS A 930 20.22 21.05 32.08
C CYS A 930 19.96 22.53 31.80
N LEU A 931 19.47 22.87 30.61
CA LEU A 931 19.07 24.24 30.27
C LEU A 931 17.99 24.76 31.22
N LEU A 932 16.96 23.95 31.50
CA LEU A 932 15.87 24.34 32.39
C LEU A 932 16.39 24.65 33.81
N VAL A 933 17.25 23.80 34.35
CA VAL A 933 17.84 24.00 35.69
C VAL A 933 18.72 25.25 35.76
N LEU A 934 19.44 25.59 34.68
CA LEU A 934 20.33 26.76 34.61
C LEU A 934 19.60 28.10 34.47
N PHE A 935 18.44 28.13 33.80
CA PHE A 935 17.76 29.36 33.41
C PHE A 935 16.41 29.59 34.09
N ALA A 936 15.67 28.54 34.45
CA ALA A 936 14.34 28.67 35.07
C ALA A 936 14.40 28.96 36.57
N ASN A 937 15.56 28.76 37.23
CA ASN A 937 15.72 29.02 38.66
C ASN A 937 15.80 30.52 39.01
N ARG A 938 15.77 31.42 38.03
CA ARG A 938 15.95 32.88 38.20
C ARG A 938 14.64 33.66 38.33
N THR A 939 13.50 33.00 38.17
CA THR A 939 12.16 33.63 38.17
C THR A 939 11.16 32.80 38.96
N ILE A 940 10.13 33.46 39.49
CA ILE A 940 9.05 32.77 40.20
C ILE A 940 8.10 32.15 39.17
N VAL A 941 8.05 30.82 39.15
CA VAL A 941 7.09 30.05 38.39
C VAL A 941 5.74 30.09 39.11
N ARG A 942 4.72 30.69 38.49
CA ARG A 942 3.33 30.65 38.98
C ARG A 942 2.63 29.39 38.46
N ASP A 943 1.63 28.95 39.21
CA ASP A 943 0.77 27.82 38.82
C ASP A 943 -0.05 28.14 37.57
N ASP A 944 -0.32 27.11 36.77
CA ASP A 944 -1.08 27.15 35.51
C ASP A 944 -2.60 27.35 35.73
N SER A 945 -3.05 27.58 36.97
CA SER A 945 -4.46 27.82 37.28
C SER A 945 -4.98 29.08 36.61
N TYR A 946 -6.17 28.99 36.01
CA TYR A 946 -6.86 30.12 35.39
C TYR A 946 -7.11 31.27 36.38
N PHE A 947 -7.40 30.96 37.66
CA PHE A 947 -7.57 31.97 38.70
C PHE A 947 -6.26 32.71 39.02
N SER A 948 -5.13 31.99 39.04
CA SER A 948 -3.80 32.57 39.20
C SER A 948 -3.46 33.50 38.04
N MET A 949 -3.81 33.14 36.81
CA MET A 949 -3.59 33.98 35.62
C MET A 949 -4.52 35.20 35.59
N ALA A 950 -5.79 35.03 35.96
CA ALA A 950 -6.75 36.12 36.04
C ALA A 950 -6.30 37.19 37.05
N MET A 951 -5.84 36.79 38.23
CA MET A 951 -5.26 37.73 39.22
C MET A 951 -4.01 38.44 38.69
N LEU A 952 -3.17 37.76 37.92
CA LEU A 952 -1.97 38.37 37.35
C LEU A 952 -2.31 39.42 36.28
N LEU A 953 -3.32 39.14 35.45
CA LEU A 953 -3.76 40.00 34.35
C LEU A 953 -4.73 41.11 34.80
N MET A 954 -5.18 41.11 36.06
CA MET A 954 -6.09 42.10 36.62
C MET A 954 -5.66 43.55 36.34
N PRO A 955 -4.38 43.97 36.48
CA PRO A 955 -3.96 45.34 36.17
C PRO A 955 -4.11 45.73 34.69
N VAL A 956 -4.15 44.76 33.78
CA VAL A 956 -4.43 44.98 32.35
C VAL A 956 -5.92 45.20 32.13
N VAL A 957 -6.77 44.41 32.80
CA VAL A 957 -8.23 44.49 32.72
C VAL A 957 -8.76 45.78 33.38
N ASP A 958 -8.21 46.16 34.54
CA ASP A 958 -8.60 47.36 35.29
C ASP A 958 -8.45 48.66 34.47
N ARG A 959 -7.51 48.70 33.50
CA ARG A 959 -7.32 49.86 32.63
C ARG A 959 -8.44 50.06 31.60
N ILE A 960 -9.10 48.99 31.19
CA ILE A 960 -10.21 49.05 30.23
C ILE A 960 -11.42 49.68 30.93
N GLY A 961 -11.65 49.29 32.19
CA GLY A 961 -12.74 49.74 33.05
C GLY A 961 -13.90 48.75 33.09
N ALA A 962 -14.67 48.74 34.18
CA ALA A 962 -15.73 47.76 34.45
C ALA A 962 -16.97 47.91 33.53
N ALA A 963 -17.18 49.07 32.91
CA ALA A 963 -18.35 49.35 32.07
C ALA A 963 -18.13 48.82 30.64
N GLY A 964 -18.52 47.56 30.40
CA GLY A 964 -18.62 46.96 29.05
C GLY A 964 -17.58 45.90 28.68
N GLY A 965 -16.58 45.64 29.54
CA GLY A 965 -15.47 44.73 29.24
C GLY A 965 -15.74 43.23 29.41
N THR A 966 -16.82 42.83 30.10
CA THR A 966 -17.08 41.43 30.45
C THR A 966 -17.48 40.54 29.27
N ASN A 967 -17.92 41.12 28.14
CA ASN A 967 -18.25 40.40 26.91
C ASN A 967 -17.19 40.58 25.80
N MET A 968 -16.05 41.22 26.10
CA MET A 968 -15.00 41.44 25.10
C MET A 968 -14.17 40.18 24.90
N SER A 969 -13.90 39.83 23.64
CA SER A 969 -12.97 38.74 23.32
C SER A 969 -11.52 39.12 23.61
N GLY A 970 -10.65 38.13 23.82
CA GLY A 970 -9.22 38.37 24.06
C GLY A 970 -8.51 39.16 22.95
N ASP A 971 -9.02 39.11 21.71
CA ASP A 971 -8.50 39.92 20.60
C ASP A 971 -9.01 41.36 20.66
N GLU A 972 -10.28 41.58 21.05
CA GLU A 972 -10.85 42.92 21.28
C GLU A 972 -10.17 43.64 22.45
N ILE A 973 -9.83 42.91 23.51
CA ILE A 973 -9.07 43.43 24.66
C ILE A 973 -7.68 43.93 24.23
N LYS A 974 -7.02 43.24 23.30
CA LYS A 974 -5.68 43.63 22.80
C LYS A 974 -5.72 44.86 21.89
N ASP A 975 -6.84 45.10 21.23
CA ASP A 975 -7.05 46.20 20.27
C ASP A 975 -7.71 47.44 20.90
N ASP A 976 -8.11 47.39 22.17
CA ASP A 976 -8.68 48.53 22.91
C ASP A 976 -7.74 49.75 22.89
N ALA A 977 -8.32 50.94 22.68
CA ALA A 977 -7.57 52.19 22.51
C ALA A 977 -6.65 52.53 23.69
N LYS A 978 -6.96 52.08 24.92
CA LYS A 978 -6.15 52.31 26.12
C LYS A 978 -4.96 51.36 26.26
N LEU A 979 -5.02 50.21 25.60
CA LEU A 979 -4.01 49.14 25.66
C LEU A 979 -3.18 49.01 24.38
N ARG A 980 -3.73 49.48 23.26
CA ARG A 980 -3.08 49.47 21.96
C ARG A 980 -1.73 50.19 22.03
N TRP A 981 -0.69 49.52 21.53
CA TRP A 981 0.71 50.01 21.49
C TRP A 981 1.45 50.08 22.84
N LYS A 982 0.83 49.63 23.95
CA LYS A 982 1.53 49.51 25.24
C LYS A 982 2.30 48.19 25.31
N LYS A 983 3.53 48.25 25.80
CA LYS A 983 4.33 47.06 26.13
C LYS A 983 4.29 46.76 27.62
N ILE A 984 4.26 45.48 27.93
CA ILE A 984 4.17 44.97 29.30
C ILE A 984 5.31 43.99 29.62
N ARG A 985 5.66 43.88 30.90
CA ARG A 985 6.66 42.95 31.44
C ARG A 985 6.17 42.34 32.75
N TYR A 986 6.53 41.09 33.01
CA TYR A 986 6.30 40.43 34.29
C TYR A 986 7.46 40.74 35.26
N ASP A 987 7.19 41.36 36.41
CA ASP A 987 8.22 41.76 37.38
C ASP A 987 7.63 41.95 38.80
N TYR A 988 8.42 42.45 39.76
CA TYR A 988 7.96 42.70 41.13
C TYR A 988 8.29 44.10 41.66
N TRP A 989 7.46 44.62 42.57
CA TRP A 989 7.74 45.82 43.38
C TRP A 989 8.39 45.43 44.71
N GLU A 990 9.47 46.11 45.09
CA GLU A 990 10.06 45.94 46.43
C GLU A 990 9.13 46.52 47.50
N GLY A 991 8.86 45.73 48.54
CA GLY A 991 8.12 46.19 49.71
C GLY A 991 8.93 47.21 50.51
N LYS A 992 8.27 48.25 51.03
CA LYS A 992 8.88 49.19 51.98
C LYS A 992 8.86 48.59 53.39
N ASP A 993 9.89 48.84 54.19
CA ASP A 993 9.96 48.52 55.62
C ASP A 993 9.64 47.05 55.98
N GLY A 994 10.27 46.09 55.29
CA GLY A 994 10.13 44.65 55.60
C GLY A 994 8.85 43.98 55.09
N GLN A 995 8.00 44.70 54.35
CA GLN A 995 6.83 44.11 53.67
C GLN A 995 7.24 43.17 52.52
N PRO A 996 6.43 42.13 52.22
CA PRO A 996 6.70 41.21 51.11
C PRO A 996 6.69 41.94 49.75
N ASN A 997 7.54 41.46 48.84
CA ASN A 997 7.63 41.96 47.47
C ASN A 997 6.34 41.65 46.70
N LYS A 998 5.75 42.63 46.03
CA LYS A 998 4.49 42.45 45.29
C LYS A 998 4.75 42.04 43.85
N VAL A 999 4.16 40.95 43.39
CA VAL A 999 4.32 40.48 42.00
C VAL A 999 3.27 41.11 41.08
N GLY A 1000 3.65 41.56 39.88
CA GLY A 1000 2.68 42.10 38.93
C GLY A 1000 3.19 42.37 37.52
N ILE A 1001 2.39 43.12 36.76
CA ILE A 1001 2.67 43.49 35.37
C ILE A 1001 3.03 44.97 35.29
N PHE A 1002 4.17 45.26 34.67
CA PHE A 1002 4.75 46.59 34.52
C PHE A 1002 4.53 47.13 33.11
N PHE A 1003 4.25 48.41 32.97
CA PHE A 1003 4.04 49.06 31.67
C PHE A 1003 5.22 49.97 31.29
N GLU A 1004 5.63 49.89 30.03
CA GLU A 1004 6.74 50.68 29.49
C GLU A 1004 6.45 52.21 29.62
N GLY A 1005 7.39 52.94 30.22
CA GLY A 1005 7.38 54.41 30.34
C GLY A 1005 6.81 55.00 31.63
N LYS A 1006 6.02 54.27 32.43
CA LYS A 1006 5.45 54.78 33.71
C LYS A 1006 6.24 54.35 34.95
N ASP A 1007 6.84 53.16 34.88
CA ASP A 1007 7.54 52.50 36.00
C ASP A 1007 9.04 52.35 35.66
N GLN A 1008 9.74 53.45 35.40
CA GLN A 1008 11.19 53.43 35.10
C GLN A 1008 12.02 53.24 36.38
N ARG A 1009 12.24 52.00 36.80
CA ARG A 1009 13.41 51.62 37.61
C ARG A 1009 14.25 50.59 36.85
N GLU A 1010 15.57 50.69 37.00
CA GLU A 1010 16.53 49.75 36.42
C GLU A 1010 16.20 48.31 36.84
N SER A 1011 15.98 47.44 35.84
CA SER A 1011 15.61 46.05 36.09
C SER A 1011 16.82 45.24 36.56
N ARG A 1012 16.71 44.57 37.71
CA ARG A 1012 17.64 43.49 38.07
C ARG A 1012 17.38 42.29 37.16
N ARG A 1013 18.46 41.71 36.60
CA ARG A 1013 18.37 40.56 35.67
C ARG A 1013 17.91 39.25 36.32
N SER A 1014 17.77 39.20 37.65
CA SER A 1014 17.33 38.05 38.45
C SER A 1014 16.48 38.52 39.63
N TRP A 1015 15.45 37.75 39.97
CA TRP A 1015 14.60 38.01 41.13
C TRP A 1015 15.39 37.78 42.42
N ALA A 1016 15.18 38.57 43.47
CA ALA A 1016 15.87 38.41 44.75
C ALA A 1016 15.28 37.22 45.55
N ALA A 1017 16.09 36.54 46.36
CA ALA A 1017 15.54 35.60 47.34
C ALA A 1017 14.76 36.39 48.41
N GLY A 1018 13.55 35.95 48.77
CA GLY A 1018 12.71 36.71 49.71
C GLY A 1018 11.25 36.28 49.76
N SER A 1019 10.46 37.01 50.54
CA SER A 1019 9.01 36.85 50.68
C SER A 1019 8.25 37.64 49.61
N TYR A 1020 7.35 36.97 48.88
CA TYR A 1020 6.54 37.55 47.82
C TYR A 1020 5.04 37.41 48.12
N SER A 1021 4.27 38.45 47.79
CA SER A 1021 2.80 38.49 47.91
C SER A 1021 2.13 38.71 46.57
#